data_AF-A0A846P815-F1
#
_entry.id   AF-A0A846P815-F1
#
_cell.length_a   1.000
_cell.length_b   1.000
_cell.length_c   1.000
_cell.angle_alpha   90.00
_cell.angle_beta   90.00
_cell.angle_gamma   90.00
#
_symmetry.space_group_name_H-M   'P 1'
#
loop_
_entity.id
_entity.type
_entity.pdbx_description
1 polymer ?
#
loop_
_entity_poly.entity_id
_entity_poly.type
_entity_poly.pdbx_seq_one_letter_code
_entity_poly.pdbx_strand_id
1 'polypeptide(L)'
;MKSAPKTLTVIVVGLLLSCAGPPKTRIDRIYSGLSESLPRLEPTILKGRKIIVDPGHGGVFRGTVGQDSLEEARVNLGVSLYLWGLLTEAGAEVTLTRSAERDFLVEADSNLAIDLEARIALACSLKPDIFISIHHNAQSDRDPDVNSVETYYRTGDPASMDLAFAIHRHLMRNLGVSNGEVRQGNYYVLRNAKVPAIIGEASYLTHPPVEESLKLSEKQRLEAEAYFLGILEYFQRGIPRLHRISPEETTLSAVPTIVYRTEDDGGLGIDPDAVLMHLNDHQVVPVFDPVSGRITYRLAWDSPNGPYSLSLAVRNLLGNSSHRIRQDFTIDFPPERAVFAPYPSTLPEGGGIVRMNVRLLDGRGLQVADGTFAEISTFPEGRSRRAVIKDGVVEFPIFAPADIESLSAIVSCKGQDFSLVMKKAAASVIPLKGTFIVDDLSGTPITRASIMYGDSVIQTGSQAGLYHIPITKDTSAIHIRALGYRPLSLSTGPADTLRLSPWFEGKLAGTRFLIDPEGGPPSKSGAGKLGLSGAYVNLKVARYLASYLWNAGAVVALTRESEEIRVPQDIVIIANRFNADRYIEIRHRSVSGKNGLAVSTYHFPGSHLGNDLAEEISFSLSALLGLPPRSPAETVTYPLQQTACPAVVIDAPSLDTVDEELRLAEAWYQRLQAYGIFLGTLNHFGVAEQSSLAVRITGRGDPANWLVTVDGTWKLLTGPDGTATFYALPEGDHTVEIQREDRRLSQWIVLRPDTLLELAFTPYPNEG
;
A
#
# COMPACT_ATOMS: atom_id res chain seq x y z
N MET A 1 -42.49 -86.19 50.30
CA MET A 1 -41.14 -85.60 50.12
C MET A 1 -41.08 -84.89 48.77
N LYS A 2 -40.63 -83.62 48.79
CA LYS A 2 -39.99 -82.86 47.70
C LYS A 2 -40.85 -82.31 46.54
N SER A 3 -41.20 -81.03 46.76
CA SER A 3 -41.11 -79.86 45.87
C SER A 3 -40.67 -80.01 44.40
N ALA A 4 -41.45 -79.38 43.52
CA ALA A 4 -41.08 -79.02 42.15
C ALA A 4 -40.07 -77.85 42.08
N PRO A 5 -39.29 -77.74 40.98
CA PRO A 5 -38.70 -76.47 40.57
C PRO A 5 -38.96 -76.09 39.10
N LYS A 6 -39.48 -74.87 38.96
CA LYS A 6 -39.13 -73.72 38.09
C LYS A 6 -38.46 -73.97 36.72
N THR A 7 -39.15 -73.47 35.69
CA THR A 7 -38.69 -73.22 34.32
C THR A 7 -37.76 -71.99 34.26
N LEU A 8 -36.59 -72.12 33.63
CA LEU A 8 -35.72 -71.02 33.23
C LEU A 8 -35.51 -71.13 31.71
N THR A 9 -36.05 -70.19 30.94
CA THR A 9 -35.79 -70.09 29.49
C THR A 9 -34.65 -69.11 29.30
N VAL A 10 -33.51 -69.60 28.80
CA VAL A 10 -32.35 -68.79 28.38
C VAL A 10 -32.52 -68.52 26.88
N ILE A 11 -32.57 -67.24 26.50
CA ILE A 11 -32.54 -66.78 25.11
C ILE A 11 -31.09 -66.80 24.64
N VAL A 12 -30.78 -67.62 23.63
CA VAL A 12 -29.51 -67.58 22.89
C VAL A 12 -29.72 -66.69 21.66
N VAL A 13 -29.06 -65.54 21.63
CA VAL A 13 -28.98 -64.67 20.45
C VAL A 13 -27.85 -65.20 19.56
N GLY A 14 -28.18 -65.75 18.40
CA GLY A 14 -27.23 -66.05 17.35
C GLY A 14 -26.91 -64.80 16.53
N LEU A 15 -25.66 -64.33 16.58
CA LEU A 15 -25.12 -63.36 15.62
C LEU A 15 -24.85 -64.08 14.29
N LEU A 16 -25.59 -63.72 13.24
CA LEU A 16 -25.19 -63.97 11.86
C LEU A 16 -24.38 -62.77 11.38
N LEU A 17 -23.07 -62.96 11.27
CA LEU A 17 -22.13 -62.03 10.66
C LEU A 17 -22.41 -61.89 9.16
N SER A 18 -22.80 -60.69 8.72
CA SER A 18 -22.73 -60.30 7.32
C SER A 18 -21.26 -60.04 6.95
N CYS A 19 -20.73 -60.75 5.96
CA CYS A 19 -19.44 -60.45 5.37
C CYS A 19 -19.50 -59.13 4.58
N ALA A 20 -19.35 -58.00 5.26
CA ALA A 20 -18.88 -56.78 4.62
C ALA A 20 -17.36 -56.94 4.41
N GLY A 21 -16.91 -56.81 3.16
CA GLY A 21 -15.47 -56.75 2.87
C GLY A 21 -14.80 -55.62 3.66
N PRO A 22 -13.48 -55.67 3.87
CA PRO A 22 -12.77 -54.64 4.61
C PRO A 22 -13.04 -53.25 3.99
N PRO A 23 -13.13 -52.19 4.80
CA PRO A 23 -13.28 -50.84 4.27
C PRO A 23 -12.14 -50.54 3.30
N LYS A 24 -12.48 -50.18 2.05
CA LYS A 24 -11.51 -49.79 1.02
C LYS A 24 -10.54 -48.75 1.60
N THR A 25 -9.23 -48.99 1.44
CA THR A 25 -8.17 -48.14 1.98
C THR A 25 -8.19 -46.76 1.31
N ARG A 26 -7.49 -45.76 1.89
CA ARG A 26 -7.45 -44.38 1.36
C ARG A 26 -6.89 -44.31 -0.08
N ILE A 27 -6.04 -45.28 -0.45
CA ILE A 27 -5.43 -45.44 -1.78
C ILE A 27 -6.46 -45.88 -2.83
N ASP A 28 -7.51 -46.62 -2.45
CA ASP A 28 -8.55 -47.13 -3.36
C ASP A 28 -9.56 -46.05 -3.82
N ARG A 29 -9.40 -44.78 -3.39
CA ARG A 29 -10.31 -43.67 -3.73
C ARG A 29 -9.76 -42.71 -4.78
N ILE A 30 -8.45 -42.69 -5.02
CA ILE A 30 -7.79 -41.83 -6.01
C ILE A 30 -8.28 -42.23 -7.41
N TYR A 31 -8.83 -41.26 -8.16
CA TYR A 31 -9.45 -41.48 -9.48
C TYR A 31 -10.53 -42.59 -9.51
N SER A 32 -11.20 -42.86 -8.38
CA SER A 32 -12.13 -43.98 -8.27
C SER A 32 -13.43 -43.81 -9.07
N GLY A 33 -13.83 -42.57 -9.35
CA GLY A 33 -15.04 -42.20 -10.12
C GLY A 33 -15.42 -40.74 -9.86
N LEU A 34 -16.22 -40.14 -10.75
CA LEU A 34 -16.78 -38.81 -10.47
C LEU A 34 -17.61 -38.86 -9.18
N SER A 35 -17.27 -38.00 -8.23
CA SER A 35 -18.00 -37.84 -6.98
C SER A 35 -19.23 -36.96 -7.18
N GLU A 36 -19.19 -36.08 -8.18
CA GLU A 36 -20.27 -35.19 -8.55
C GLU A 36 -21.07 -35.80 -9.71
N SER A 37 -22.35 -36.12 -9.46
CA SER A 37 -23.30 -36.36 -10.54
C SER A 37 -23.77 -35.01 -11.09
N LEU A 38 -23.57 -34.74 -12.38
CA LEU A 38 -24.03 -33.52 -13.07
C LEU A 38 -25.48 -33.17 -12.71
N PRO A 39 -25.75 -32.04 -12.02
CA PRO A 39 -27.07 -31.46 -11.91
C PRO A 39 -27.12 -30.16 -12.75
N ARG A 40 -27.93 -30.15 -13.83
CA ARG A 40 -28.42 -28.92 -14.51
C ARG A 40 -27.36 -27.85 -14.82
N LEU A 41 -26.22 -28.23 -15.38
CA LEU A 41 -25.36 -27.26 -16.06
C LEU A 41 -25.72 -27.31 -17.54
N GLU A 42 -26.21 -26.20 -18.10
CA GLU A 42 -26.57 -26.08 -19.51
C GLU A 42 -25.30 -25.98 -20.34
N PRO A 43 -24.86 -27.04 -21.07
CA PRO A 43 -23.59 -27.03 -21.79
C PRO A 43 -23.56 -25.95 -22.88
N THR A 44 -24.74 -25.51 -23.32
CA THR A 44 -24.94 -24.42 -24.28
C THR A 44 -24.30 -23.10 -23.86
N ILE A 45 -23.98 -22.89 -22.57
CA ILE A 45 -23.25 -21.70 -22.08
C ILE A 45 -21.83 -21.58 -22.67
N LEU A 46 -21.25 -22.71 -23.09
CA LEU A 46 -19.94 -22.75 -23.72
C LEU A 46 -19.98 -22.45 -25.22
N LYS A 47 -21.17 -22.34 -25.82
CA LYS A 47 -21.34 -22.12 -27.25
C LYS A 47 -20.62 -20.84 -27.70
N GLY A 48 -19.65 -20.99 -28.60
CA GLY A 48 -18.87 -19.88 -29.17
C GLY A 48 -17.81 -19.29 -28.23
N ARG A 49 -17.61 -19.86 -27.03
CA ARG A 49 -16.49 -19.48 -26.15
C ARG A 49 -15.18 -19.98 -26.74
N LYS A 50 -14.16 -19.13 -26.77
CA LYS A 50 -12.85 -19.47 -27.31
C LYS A 50 -11.94 -19.93 -26.18
N ILE A 51 -11.51 -21.18 -26.19
CA ILE A 51 -10.74 -21.77 -25.10
C ILE A 51 -9.43 -22.32 -25.67
N ILE A 52 -8.30 -21.88 -25.13
CA ILE A 52 -7.02 -22.53 -25.40
C ILE A 52 -6.74 -23.55 -24.32
N VAL A 53 -6.48 -24.79 -24.74
CA VAL A 53 -5.95 -25.85 -23.89
C VAL A 53 -4.51 -26.09 -24.31
N ASP A 54 -3.58 -25.97 -23.37
CA ASP A 54 -2.15 -26.14 -23.60
C ASP A 54 -1.67 -27.41 -22.89
N PRO A 55 -1.48 -28.53 -23.60
CA PRO A 55 -0.85 -29.69 -23.01
C PRO A 55 0.63 -29.38 -22.76
N GLY A 56 1.01 -29.29 -21.48
CA GLY A 56 2.38 -28.98 -21.06
C GLY A 56 3.40 -29.94 -21.66
N HIS A 57 4.63 -29.45 -21.88
CA HIS A 57 5.75 -30.21 -22.47
C HIS A 57 5.44 -30.76 -23.88
N GLY A 58 6.12 -31.82 -24.33
CA GLY A 58 5.96 -32.45 -25.64
C GLY A 58 7.30 -32.58 -26.40
N GLY A 59 7.40 -33.60 -27.27
CA GLY A 59 8.59 -33.81 -28.11
C GLY A 59 9.83 -34.11 -27.28
N VAL A 60 10.86 -33.26 -27.39
CA VAL A 60 12.09 -33.40 -26.59
C VAL A 60 11.87 -33.09 -25.10
N PHE A 61 10.87 -32.28 -24.77
CA PHE A 61 10.50 -31.97 -23.39
C PHE A 61 9.52 -33.04 -22.90
N ARG A 62 10.00 -34.00 -22.11
CA ARG A 62 9.15 -35.11 -21.63
C ARG A 62 8.38 -34.77 -20.35
N GLY A 63 8.75 -33.67 -19.70
CA GLY A 63 8.36 -33.36 -18.34
C GLY A 63 8.88 -34.40 -17.35
N THR A 64 8.16 -34.57 -16.25
CA THR A 64 8.46 -35.63 -15.27
C THR A 64 8.30 -37.01 -15.89
N VAL A 65 9.21 -37.93 -15.57
CA VAL A 65 9.02 -39.37 -15.83
C VAL A 65 8.72 -40.06 -14.50
N GLY A 66 7.58 -40.75 -14.45
CA GLY A 66 7.16 -41.58 -13.31
C GLY A 66 8.07 -42.78 -13.08
N GLN A 67 7.81 -43.55 -12.02
CA GLN A 67 8.63 -44.71 -11.66
C GLN A 67 8.51 -45.83 -12.70
N ASP A 68 7.34 -45.97 -13.33
CA ASP A 68 7.05 -46.96 -14.37
C ASP A 68 7.11 -46.37 -15.79
N SER A 69 7.93 -45.34 -15.97
CA SER A 69 8.23 -44.72 -17.27
C SER A 69 7.06 -43.98 -17.94
N LEU A 70 5.97 -43.66 -17.21
CA LEU A 70 4.95 -42.77 -17.74
C LEU A 70 5.52 -41.34 -17.83
N GLU A 71 5.50 -40.76 -19.03
CA GLU A 71 5.98 -39.40 -19.29
C GLU A 71 4.84 -38.39 -19.09
N GLU A 72 5.10 -37.32 -18.33
CA GLU A 72 4.14 -36.24 -18.03
C GLU A 72 3.54 -35.65 -19.31
N ALA A 73 4.38 -35.43 -20.33
CA ALA A 73 3.95 -34.92 -21.63
C ALA A 73 2.81 -35.74 -22.26
N ARG A 74 2.84 -37.07 -22.11
CA ARG A 74 1.83 -37.97 -22.68
C ARG A 74 0.51 -37.90 -21.90
N VAL A 75 0.59 -37.80 -20.59
CA VAL A 75 -0.60 -37.65 -19.73
C VAL A 75 -1.25 -36.29 -19.98
N ASN A 76 -0.46 -35.21 -20.00
CA ASN A 76 -0.93 -33.86 -20.30
C ASN A 76 -1.66 -33.82 -21.65
N LEU A 77 -1.11 -34.48 -22.68
CA LEU A 77 -1.75 -34.59 -24.00
C LEU A 77 -3.07 -35.37 -23.94
N GLY A 78 -3.07 -36.54 -23.28
CA GLY A 78 -4.24 -37.40 -23.19
C GLY A 78 -5.42 -36.71 -22.50
N VAL A 79 -5.20 -36.13 -21.32
CA VAL A 79 -6.22 -35.34 -20.59
C VAL A 79 -6.71 -34.18 -21.46
N SER A 80 -5.79 -33.44 -22.10
CA SER A 80 -6.15 -32.30 -22.94
C SER A 80 -6.99 -32.67 -24.16
N LEU A 81 -6.75 -33.83 -24.78
CA LEU A 81 -7.55 -34.32 -25.92
C LEU A 81 -8.98 -34.68 -25.49
N TYR A 82 -9.15 -35.31 -24.32
CA TYR A 82 -10.48 -35.56 -23.77
C TYR A 82 -11.20 -34.26 -23.44
N LEU A 83 -10.51 -33.32 -22.79
CA LEU A 83 -11.07 -32.02 -22.43
C LEU A 83 -11.48 -31.23 -23.69
N TRP A 84 -10.64 -31.24 -24.73
CA TRP A 84 -10.95 -30.67 -26.03
C TRP A 84 -12.26 -31.24 -26.62
N GLY A 85 -12.43 -32.57 -26.57
CA GLY A 85 -13.65 -33.23 -27.06
C GLY A 85 -14.89 -32.77 -26.29
N LEU A 86 -14.84 -32.81 -24.95
CA LEU A 86 -15.95 -32.40 -24.08
C LEU A 86 -16.36 -30.94 -24.30
N LEU A 87 -15.38 -30.04 -24.35
CA LEU A 87 -15.62 -28.61 -24.58
C LEU A 87 -16.18 -28.34 -25.99
N THR A 88 -15.67 -29.03 -27.01
CA THR A 88 -16.14 -28.92 -28.40
C THR A 88 -17.57 -29.43 -28.54
N GLU A 89 -17.91 -30.56 -27.91
CA GLU A 89 -19.27 -31.10 -27.89
C GLU A 89 -20.26 -30.16 -27.20
N ALA A 90 -19.81 -29.44 -26.17
CA ALA A 90 -20.58 -28.36 -25.54
C ALA A 90 -20.67 -27.06 -26.39
N GLY A 91 -20.01 -27.02 -27.54
CA GLY A 91 -20.09 -25.92 -28.52
C GLY A 91 -19.02 -24.83 -28.39
N ALA A 92 -17.99 -25.03 -27.56
CA ALA A 92 -16.85 -24.12 -27.49
C ALA A 92 -15.96 -24.20 -28.74
N GLU A 93 -15.33 -23.08 -29.08
CA GLU A 93 -14.24 -23.00 -30.06
C GLU A 93 -12.91 -23.30 -29.36
N VAL A 94 -12.51 -24.57 -29.34
CA VAL A 94 -11.33 -25.02 -28.59
C VAL A 94 -10.13 -25.19 -29.50
N THR A 95 -8.99 -24.60 -29.13
CA THR A 95 -7.72 -24.84 -29.83
C THR A 95 -6.68 -25.41 -28.85
N LEU A 96 -6.06 -26.52 -29.27
CA LEU A 96 -4.93 -27.10 -28.56
C LEU A 96 -3.63 -26.46 -29.05
N THR A 97 -2.71 -26.12 -28.15
CA THR A 97 -1.36 -25.68 -28.59
C THR A 97 -0.65 -26.80 -29.35
N ARG A 98 -0.75 -28.04 -28.84
CA ARG A 98 -0.32 -29.26 -29.54
C ARG A 98 -1.40 -30.34 -29.44
N SER A 99 -1.57 -31.11 -30.51
CA SER A 99 -2.49 -32.26 -30.57
C SER A 99 -1.75 -33.59 -30.77
N ALA A 100 -0.42 -33.59 -30.64
CA ALA A 100 0.47 -34.73 -30.81
C ALA A 100 1.70 -34.58 -29.91
N GLU A 101 2.50 -35.64 -29.78
CA GLU A 101 3.80 -35.63 -29.10
C GLU A 101 4.83 -34.85 -29.94
N ARG A 102 4.86 -33.53 -29.75
CA ARG A 102 5.79 -32.59 -30.40
C ARG A 102 6.09 -31.41 -29.49
N ASP A 103 7.26 -30.82 -29.69
CA ASP A 103 7.60 -29.45 -29.27
C ASP A 103 7.43 -28.47 -30.45
N PHE A 104 7.79 -27.21 -30.24
CA PHE A 104 7.77 -26.14 -31.24
C PHE A 104 9.17 -25.72 -31.70
N LEU A 105 10.20 -26.51 -31.40
CA LEU A 105 11.56 -26.23 -31.84
C LEU A 105 11.72 -26.54 -33.34
N VAL A 106 12.63 -25.84 -34.00
CA VAL A 106 13.22 -26.30 -35.27
C VAL A 106 14.55 -27.01 -34.98
N GLU A 107 15.09 -27.80 -35.92
CA GLU A 107 16.28 -28.65 -35.66
C GLU A 107 17.52 -27.89 -35.14
N ALA A 108 17.62 -26.59 -35.37
CA ALA A 108 18.69 -25.74 -34.87
C ALA A 108 18.50 -25.26 -33.41
N ASP A 109 17.31 -25.42 -32.85
CA ASP A 109 16.91 -24.92 -31.53
C ASP A 109 16.89 -26.05 -30.49
N SER A 110 17.28 -25.73 -29.25
CA SER A 110 17.18 -26.66 -28.10
C SER A 110 16.69 -25.96 -26.82
N ASN A 111 16.13 -24.75 -26.95
CA ASN A 111 15.83 -23.88 -25.82
C ASN A 111 14.34 -23.88 -25.44
N LEU A 112 14.04 -24.25 -24.20
CA LEU A 112 12.68 -24.21 -23.61
C LEU A 112 11.98 -22.84 -23.77
N ALA A 113 12.72 -21.74 -23.75
CA ALA A 113 12.13 -20.41 -23.92
C ALA A 113 11.43 -20.24 -25.27
N ILE A 114 11.98 -20.82 -26.34
CA ILE A 114 11.43 -20.75 -27.71
C ILE A 114 10.11 -21.53 -27.78
N ASP A 115 10.07 -22.70 -27.16
CA ASP A 115 8.85 -23.53 -27.09
C ASP A 115 7.71 -22.79 -26.34
N LEU A 116 8.03 -22.22 -25.17
CA LEU A 116 7.07 -21.46 -24.37
C LEU A 116 6.59 -20.17 -25.07
N GLU A 117 7.48 -19.49 -25.80
CA GLU A 117 7.14 -18.32 -26.62
C GLU A 117 6.17 -18.70 -27.75
N ALA A 118 6.43 -19.79 -28.47
CA ALA A 118 5.57 -20.25 -29.56
C ALA A 118 4.15 -20.59 -29.08
N ARG A 119 4.01 -21.25 -27.91
CA ARG A 119 2.70 -21.55 -27.29
C ARG A 119 1.90 -20.29 -27.02
N ILE A 120 2.54 -19.27 -26.45
CA ILE A 120 1.88 -18.01 -26.12
C ILE A 120 1.62 -17.16 -27.35
N ALA A 121 2.51 -17.15 -28.34
CA ALA A 121 2.27 -16.47 -29.60
C ALA A 121 1.01 -17.01 -30.30
N LEU A 122 0.87 -18.35 -30.34
CA LEU A 122 -0.34 -19.00 -30.83
C LEU A 122 -1.57 -18.57 -30.01
N ALA A 123 -1.53 -18.72 -28.68
CA ALA A 123 -2.65 -18.37 -27.81
C ALA A 123 -3.08 -16.89 -27.95
N CYS A 124 -2.12 -15.95 -27.95
CA CYS A 124 -2.40 -14.52 -28.07
C CYS A 124 -2.97 -14.14 -29.43
N SER A 125 -2.56 -14.81 -30.52
CA SER A 125 -3.07 -14.55 -31.87
C SER A 125 -4.57 -14.83 -32.01
N LEU A 126 -5.09 -15.78 -31.23
CA LEU A 126 -6.48 -16.26 -31.31
C LEU A 126 -7.45 -15.48 -30.42
N LYS A 127 -6.94 -14.64 -29.51
CA LYS A 127 -7.72 -13.84 -28.55
C LYS A 127 -8.81 -14.66 -27.83
N PRO A 128 -8.44 -15.73 -27.12
CA PRO A 128 -9.39 -16.59 -26.44
C PRO A 128 -10.06 -15.90 -25.25
N ASP A 129 -11.16 -16.47 -24.75
CA ASP A 129 -11.77 -16.06 -23.49
C ASP A 129 -10.95 -16.54 -22.29
N ILE A 130 -10.34 -17.74 -22.34
CA ILE A 130 -9.45 -18.29 -21.30
C ILE A 130 -8.31 -19.14 -21.89
N PHE A 131 -7.23 -19.27 -21.12
CA PHE A 131 -6.08 -20.15 -21.39
C PHE A 131 -5.87 -21.13 -20.23
N ILE A 132 -5.81 -22.43 -20.51
CA ILE A 132 -5.63 -23.48 -19.50
C ILE A 132 -4.46 -24.35 -19.92
N SER A 133 -3.39 -24.36 -19.12
CA SER A 133 -2.27 -25.29 -19.31
C SER A 133 -2.42 -26.47 -18.36
N ILE A 134 -2.30 -27.69 -18.91
CA ILE A 134 -2.50 -28.95 -18.19
C ILE A 134 -1.14 -29.58 -17.91
N HIS A 135 -0.88 -29.85 -16.62
CA HIS A 135 0.37 -30.38 -16.10
C HIS A 135 0.14 -31.40 -14.97
N HIS A 136 1.19 -32.17 -14.68
CA HIS A 136 1.22 -33.08 -13.54
C HIS A 136 2.54 -32.93 -12.80
N ASN A 137 2.45 -32.72 -11.48
CA ASN A 137 3.57 -32.28 -10.68
C ASN A 137 4.51 -33.45 -10.35
N ALA A 138 5.63 -33.12 -9.74
CA ALA A 138 6.59 -34.05 -9.19
C ALA A 138 7.26 -33.42 -7.98
N GLN A 139 7.48 -34.21 -6.94
CA GLN A 139 8.31 -33.72 -5.85
C GLN A 139 9.79 -33.77 -6.26
N SER A 140 10.57 -32.74 -5.90
CA SER A 140 11.99 -32.64 -6.27
C SER A 140 12.85 -33.75 -5.66
N ASP A 141 12.52 -34.21 -4.45
CA ASP A 141 13.14 -35.38 -3.81
C ASP A 141 12.47 -36.71 -4.22
N ARG A 142 11.42 -36.63 -5.05
CA ARG A 142 10.61 -37.74 -5.56
C ARG A 142 9.96 -38.59 -4.46
N ASP A 143 9.63 -37.99 -3.31
CA ASP A 143 8.87 -38.66 -2.25
C ASP A 143 7.59 -39.30 -2.83
N PRO A 144 7.45 -40.64 -2.76
CA PRO A 144 6.33 -41.35 -3.34
C PRO A 144 5.05 -41.22 -2.53
N ASP A 145 5.07 -40.63 -1.33
CA ASP A 145 3.89 -40.45 -0.46
C ASP A 145 3.22 -39.08 -0.64
N VAL A 146 3.83 -38.18 -1.41
CA VAL A 146 3.30 -36.83 -1.67
C VAL A 146 2.38 -36.83 -2.89
N ASN A 147 1.15 -36.37 -2.68
CA ASN A 147 0.20 -36.05 -3.75
C ASN A 147 -0.71 -34.89 -3.34
N SER A 148 -0.89 -33.93 -4.25
CA SER A 148 -1.67 -32.72 -4.05
C SER A 148 -2.20 -32.20 -5.39
N VAL A 149 -3.34 -31.52 -5.37
CA VAL A 149 -3.78 -30.70 -6.51
C VAL A 149 -3.18 -29.31 -6.34
N GLU A 150 -2.50 -28.77 -7.34
CA GLU A 150 -2.08 -27.38 -7.33
C GLU A 150 -2.66 -26.66 -8.55
N THR A 151 -3.12 -25.43 -8.37
CA THR A 151 -3.61 -24.63 -9.49
C THR A 151 -3.00 -23.25 -9.44
N TYR A 152 -2.16 -22.95 -10.42
CA TYR A 152 -1.42 -21.70 -10.50
C TYR A 152 -2.14 -20.69 -11.38
N TYR A 153 -2.16 -19.45 -10.97
CA TYR A 153 -2.73 -18.34 -11.73
C TYR A 153 -1.78 -17.13 -11.76
N ARG A 154 -1.99 -16.22 -12.71
CA ARG A 154 -1.14 -15.04 -12.86
C ARG A 154 -1.24 -14.10 -11.65
N THR A 155 -0.09 -13.71 -11.09
CA THR A 155 0.01 -12.71 -10.02
C THR A 155 -0.76 -11.43 -10.37
N GLY A 156 -1.60 -10.97 -9.42
CA GLY A 156 -2.33 -9.71 -9.54
C GLY A 156 -3.49 -9.71 -10.54
N ASP A 157 -3.93 -10.88 -11.01
CA ASP A 157 -5.06 -11.02 -11.94
C ASP A 157 -6.28 -11.71 -11.31
N PRO A 158 -7.29 -10.94 -10.88
CA PRO A 158 -8.50 -11.48 -10.26
C PRO A 158 -9.27 -12.47 -11.14
N ALA A 159 -9.34 -12.22 -12.45
CA ALA A 159 -10.07 -13.10 -13.37
C ALA A 159 -9.42 -14.50 -13.47
N SER A 160 -8.08 -14.55 -13.53
CA SER A 160 -7.33 -15.81 -13.49
C SER A 160 -7.49 -16.55 -12.15
N MET A 161 -7.58 -15.80 -11.05
CA MET A 161 -7.82 -16.35 -9.72
C MET A 161 -9.19 -17.02 -9.62
N ASP A 162 -10.25 -16.36 -10.11
CA ASP A 162 -11.61 -16.92 -10.08
C ASP A 162 -11.72 -18.19 -10.94
N LEU A 163 -11.07 -18.21 -12.11
CA LEU A 163 -10.95 -19.40 -12.96
C LEU A 163 -10.21 -20.54 -12.24
N ALA A 164 -9.09 -20.24 -11.58
CA ALA A 164 -8.32 -21.23 -10.84
C ALA A 164 -9.13 -21.85 -9.71
N PHE A 165 -9.83 -21.05 -8.90
CA PHE A 165 -10.65 -21.57 -7.80
C PHE A 165 -11.84 -22.41 -8.28
N ALA A 166 -12.47 -22.04 -9.39
CA ALA A 166 -13.56 -22.83 -9.98
C ALA A 166 -13.04 -24.22 -10.37
N ILE A 167 -11.97 -24.28 -11.17
CA ILE A 167 -11.39 -25.55 -11.66
C ILE A 167 -10.82 -26.38 -10.51
N HIS A 168 -10.04 -25.77 -9.63
CA HIS A 168 -9.37 -26.45 -8.51
C HIS A 168 -10.34 -27.22 -7.62
N ARG A 169 -11.51 -26.63 -7.32
CA ARG A 169 -12.54 -27.24 -6.50
C ARG A 169 -13.06 -28.54 -7.12
N HIS A 170 -13.29 -28.55 -8.43
CA HIS A 170 -13.80 -29.72 -9.14
C HIS A 170 -12.73 -30.81 -9.29
N LEU A 171 -11.46 -30.44 -9.49
CA LEU A 171 -10.34 -31.38 -9.44
C LEU A 171 -10.26 -32.09 -8.08
N MET A 172 -10.22 -31.33 -6.99
CA MET A 172 -10.15 -31.87 -5.62
C MET A 172 -11.30 -32.84 -5.31
N ARG A 173 -12.53 -32.49 -5.70
CA ARG A 173 -13.73 -33.31 -5.42
C ARG A 173 -13.78 -34.61 -6.21
N ASN A 174 -13.32 -34.60 -7.46
CA ASN A 174 -13.51 -35.72 -8.37
C ASN A 174 -12.30 -36.65 -8.48
N LEU A 175 -11.09 -36.15 -8.23
CA LEU A 175 -9.87 -36.98 -8.29
C LEU A 175 -9.60 -37.74 -6.99
N GLY A 176 -10.33 -37.44 -5.91
CA GLY A 176 -10.16 -38.10 -4.61
C GLY A 176 -8.86 -37.70 -3.89
N VAL A 177 -8.26 -36.57 -4.28
CA VAL A 177 -7.06 -35.99 -3.67
C VAL A 177 -7.50 -35.05 -2.55
N SER A 178 -7.00 -35.25 -1.34
CA SER A 178 -7.44 -34.48 -0.15
C SER A 178 -6.61 -33.23 0.15
N ASN A 179 -5.44 -33.10 -0.46
CA ASN A 179 -4.53 -31.98 -0.28
C ASN A 179 -4.52 -31.13 -1.56
N GLY A 180 -4.56 -29.81 -1.42
CA GLY A 180 -4.48 -28.93 -2.58
C GLY A 180 -4.44 -27.46 -2.26
N GLU A 181 -3.84 -26.68 -3.15
CA GLU A 181 -3.71 -25.23 -3.04
C GLU A 181 -3.91 -24.50 -4.38
N VAL A 182 -4.50 -23.31 -4.31
CA VAL A 182 -4.51 -22.35 -5.42
C VAL A 182 -3.43 -21.31 -5.15
N ARG A 183 -2.48 -21.17 -6.07
CA ARG A 183 -1.25 -20.39 -5.88
C ARG A 183 -1.06 -19.34 -6.96
N GLN A 184 -0.46 -18.22 -6.60
CA GLN A 184 0.07 -17.31 -7.61
C GLN A 184 1.34 -17.91 -8.23
N GLY A 185 1.47 -17.81 -9.55
CA GLY A 185 2.63 -18.33 -10.28
C GLY A 185 3.17 -17.30 -11.27
N ASN A 186 4.51 -17.18 -11.32
CA ASN A 186 5.21 -16.34 -12.31
C ASN A 186 5.76 -17.17 -13.49
N TYR A 187 5.00 -18.17 -13.91
CA TYR A 187 5.34 -19.00 -15.07
C TYR A 187 5.26 -18.19 -16.36
N TYR A 188 6.12 -18.52 -17.33
CA TYR A 188 6.21 -17.77 -18.59
C TYR A 188 4.85 -17.69 -19.31
N VAL A 189 4.13 -18.82 -19.38
CA VAL A 189 2.82 -18.88 -20.05
C VAL A 189 1.77 -18.01 -19.34
N LEU A 190 1.75 -18.02 -18.00
CA LEU A 190 0.81 -17.20 -17.22
C LEU A 190 1.11 -15.70 -17.34
N ARG A 191 2.38 -15.31 -17.22
CA ARG A 191 2.79 -13.90 -17.30
C ARG A 191 2.46 -13.28 -18.66
N ASN A 192 2.57 -14.06 -19.73
CA ASN A 192 2.43 -13.56 -21.09
C ASN A 192 1.05 -13.80 -21.71
N ALA A 193 0.23 -14.72 -21.18
CA ALA A 193 -1.17 -14.86 -21.56
C ALA A 193 -1.93 -13.55 -21.26
N LYS A 194 -2.48 -12.91 -22.30
CA LYS A 194 -3.21 -11.64 -22.22
C LYS A 194 -4.69 -11.79 -21.80
N VAL A 195 -5.04 -12.97 -21.30
CA VAL A 195 -6.40 -13.46 -20.97
C VAL A 195 -6.34 -14.17 -19.59
N PRO A 196 -7.46 -14.61 -18.98
CA PRO A 196 -7.41 -15.35 -17.73
C PRO A 196 -6.71 -16.67 -18.01
N ALA A 197 -5.69 -16.97 -17.21
CA ALA A 197 -4.78 -18.06 -17.48
C ALA A 197 -4.45 -18.84 -16.22
N ILE A 198 -4.48 -20.17 -16.33
CA ILE A 198 -4.08 -21.08 -15.26
C ILE A 198 -3.12 -22.16 -15.74
N ILE A 199 -2.33 -22.70 -14.82
CA ILE A 199 -1.68 -24.00 -14.93
C ILE A 199 -2.33 -24.90 -13.89
N GLY A 200 -2.92 -26.00 -14.32
CA GLY A 200 -3.43 -27.03 -13.43
C GLY A 200 -2.43 -28.16 -13.29
N GLU A 201 -1.92 -28.35 -12.08
CA GLU A 201 -1.09 -29.47 -11.66
C GLU A 201 -1.99 -30.46 -10.91
N ALA A 202 -2.68 -31.32 -11.66
CA ALA A 202 -3.83 -32.05 -11.12
C ALA A 202 -3.47 -33.14 -10.09
N SER A 203 -2.24 -33.67 -10.16
CA SER A 203 -1.72 -34.68 -9.23
C SER A 203 -0.20 -34.85 -9.43
N TYR A 204 0.43 -35.67 -8.58
CA TYR A 204 1.89 -35.88 -8.60
C TYR A 204 2.22 -37.19 -9.30
N LEU A 205 2.91 -37.13 -10.44
CA LEU A 205 3.31 -38.31 -11.22
C LEU A 205 4.36 -39.17 -10.50
N THR A 206 5.05 -38.62 -9.50
CA THR A 206 5.96 -39.38 -8.63
C THR A 206 5.24 -40.28 -7.61
N HIS A 207 3.93 -40.09 -7.42
CA HIS A 207 3.09 -40.91 -6.52
C HIS A 207 2.58 -42.16 -7.27
N PRO A 208 3.01 -43.38 -6.91
CA PRO A 208 2.73 -44.58 -7.72
C PRO A 208 1.24 -44.88 -7.99
N PRO A 209 0.30 -44.71 -7.02
CA PRO A 209 -1.13 -44.88 -7.31
C PRO A 209 -1.69 -43.91 -8.36
N VAL A 210 -1.13 -42.71 -8.44
CA VAL A 210 -1.50 -41.71 -9.47
C VAL A 210 -0.94 -42.14 -10.82
N GLU A 211 0.33 -42.54 -10.89
CA GLU A 211 0.95 -43.05 -12.13
C GLU A 211 0.17 -44.25 -12.69
N GLU A 212 -0.16 -45.25 -11.86
CA GLU A 212 -0.97 -46.40 -12.25
C GLU A 212 -2.35 -46.01 -12.78
N SER A 213 -3.00 -45.04 -12.13
CA SER A 213 -4.29 -44.54 -12.57
C SER A 213 -4.17 -43.85 -13.93
N LEU A 214 -3.20 -42.96 -14.10
CA LEU A 214 -3.03 -42.15 -15.30
C LEU A 214 -2.50 -42.92 -16.52
N LYS A 215 -2.05 -44.17 -16.36
CA LYS A 215 -1.84 -45.10 -17.50
C LYS A 215 -3.16 -45.49 -18.19
N LEU A 216 -4.29 -45.39 -17.48
CA LEU A 216 -5.60 -45.81 -17.96
C LEU A 216 -6.34 -44.62 -18.61
N SER A 217 -6.80 -44.83 -19.85
CA SER A 217 -7.54 -43.84 -20.63
C SER A 217 -8.81 -43.35 -19.94
N GLU A 218 -9.53 -44.23 -19.24
CA GLU A 218 -10.71 -43.89 -18.45
C GLU A 218 -10.40 -42.88 -17.33
N LYS A 219 -9.22 -42.96 -16.71
CA LYS A 219 -8.84 -42.08 -15.60
C LYS A 219 -8.37 -40.71 -16.09
N GLN A 220 -7.67 -40.66 -17.22
CA GLN A 220 -7.38 -39.39 -17.90
C GLN A 220 -8.66 -38.67 -18.34
N ARG A 221 -9.66 -39.43 -18.82
CA ARG A 221 -10.99 -38.88 -19.13
C ARG A 221 -11.69 -38.32 -17.89
N LEU A 222 -11.60 -39.01 -16.75
CA LEU A 222 -12.20 -38.55 -15.49
C LEU A 222 -11.61 -37.21 -15.04
N GLU A 223 -10.30 -37.00 -15.21
CA GLU A 223 -9.66 -35.70 -14.96
C GLU A 223 -10.15 -34.62 -15.92
N ALA A 224 -10.25 -34.93 -17.21
CA ALA A 224 -10.80 -34.01 -18.19
C ALA A 224 -12.26 -33.63 -17.86
N GLU A 225 -13.07 -34.56 -17.37
CA GLU A 225 -14.43 -34.29 -16.89
C GLU A 225 -14.43 -33.35 -15.67
N ALA A 226 -13.48 -33.50 -14.74
CA ALA A 226 -13.32 -32.58 -13.61
C ALA A 226 -12.93 -31.16 -14.04
N TYR A 227 -12.00 -31.01 -14.99
CA TYR A 227 -11.71 -29.71 -15.61
C TYR A 227 -12.94 -29.11 -16.30
N PHE A 228 -13.64 -29.94 -17.08
CA PHE A 228 -14.84 -29.52 -17.81
C PHE A 228 -15.91 -28.95 -16.87
N LEU A 229 -16.15 -29.60 -15.72
CA LEU A 229 -17.10 -29.12 -14.70
C LEU A 229 -16.71 -27.73 -14.17
N GLY A 230 -15.44 -27.52 -13.84
CA GLY A 230 -14.96 -26.23 -13.34
C GLY A 230 -15.00 -25.11 -14.38
N ILE A 231 -14.70 -25.42 -15.65
CA ILE A 231 -14.83 -24.47 -16.76
C ILE A 231 -16.30 -24.10 -16.96
N LEU A 232 -17.19 -25.08 -16.89
CA LEU A 232 -18.63 -24.87 -17.04
C LEU A 232 -19.19 -24.00 -15.91
N GLU A 233 -18.79 -24.28 -14.65
CA GLU A 233 -19.12 -23.43 -13.49
C GLU A 233 -18.61 -21.99 -13.68
N TYR A 234 -17.36 -21.83 -14.15
CA TYR A 234 -16.78 -20.51 -14.40
C TYR A 234 -17.58 -19.71 -15.43
N PHE A 235 -17.87 -20.28 -16.60
CA PHE A 235 -18.64 -19.56 -17.63
C PHE A 235 -20.11 -19.35 -17.25
N GLN A 236 -20.70 -20.23 -16.44
CA GLN A 236 -22.07 -20.05 -15.93
C GLN A 236 -22.19 -18.84 -15.00
N ARG A 237 -21.14 -18.51 -14.25
CA ARG A 237 -21.09 -17.29 -13.44
C ARG A 237 -20.95 -16.02 -14.27
N GLY A 238 -20.67 -16.12 -15.58
CA GLY A 238 -20.46 -14.98 -16.48
C GLY A 238 -19.10 -14.30 -16.30
N ILE A 239 -18.61 -13.62 -17.34
CA ILE A 239 -17.37 -12.84 -17.32
C ILE A 239 -17.70 -11.37 -17.51
N PRO A 240 -17.55 -10.54 -16.46
CA PRO A 240 -17.76 -9.12 -16.57
C PRO A 240 -16.82 -8.45 -17.57
N ARG A 241 -17.37 -7.57 -18.40
CA ARG A 241 -16.63 -6.78 -19.40
C ARG A 241 -16.79 -5.29 -19.11
N LEU A 242 -15.74 -4.54 -19.41
CA LEU A 242 -15.68 -3.11 -19.21
C LEU A 242 -15.44 -2.41 -20.55
N HIS A 243 -16.31 -1.46 -20.87
CA HIS A 243 -16.26 -0.67 -22.10
C HIS A 243 -16.03 0.79 -21.76
N ARG A 244 -14.93 1.35 -22.29
CA ARG A 244 -14.60 2.76 -22.08
C ARG A 244 -15.58 3.65 -22.84
N ILE A 245 -16.10 4.67 -22.16
CA ILE A 245 -16.94 5.73 -22.75
C ILE A 245 -16.19 7.07 -22.74
N SER A 246 -15.49 7.41 -21.65
CA SER A 246 -14.78 8.69 -21.53
C SER A 246 -13.63 8.57 -20.52
N PRO A 247 -12.50 9.28 -20.71
CA PRO A 247 -12.14 10.04 -21.90
C PRO A 247 -11.69 9.11 -23.04
N GLU A 248 -12.01 9.48 -24.29
CA GLU A 248 -11.51 8.77 -25.49
C GLU A 248 -10.09 9.19 -25.85
N GLU A 249 -9.79 10.48 -25.70
CA GLU A 249 -8.50 11.10 -25.94
C GLU A 249 -7.51 10.82 -24.81
N THR A 250 -6.21 10.81 -25.14
CA THR A 250 -5.11 10.59 -24.20
C THR A 250 -4.49 11.90 -23.68
N THR A 251 -4.85 13.05 -24.23
CA THR A 251 -4.38 14.37 -23.77
C THR A 251 -5.56 15.32 -23.74
N LEU A 252 -5.81 15.91 -22.58
CA LEU A 252 -7.08 16.57 -22.27
C LEU A 252 -6.81 18.00 -21.82
N SER A 253 -7.46 18.97 -22.47
CA SER A 253 -7.47 20.38 -22.07
C SER A 253 -8.60 20.73 -21.10
N ALA A 254 -9.23 19.71 -20.51
CA ALA A 254 -10.31 19.80 -19.54
C ALA A 254 -10.16 18.70 -18.48
N VAL A 255 -10.72 18.91 -17.29
CA VAL A 255 -10.79 17.85 -16.26
C VAL A 255 -11.85 16.82 -16.70
N PRO A 256 -11.47 15.56 -16.95
CA PRO A 256 -12.42 14.57 -17.46
C PRO A 256 -13.36 14.08 -16.37
N THR A 257 -14.54 13.66 -16.81
CA THR A 257 -15.30 12.62 -16.12
C THR A 257 -14.96 11.29 -16.76
N ILE A 258 -14.41 10.37 -15.96
CA ILE A 258 -14.11 9.01 -16.38
C ILE A 258 -15.43 8.23 -16.37
N VAL A 259 -15.76 7.60 -17.49
CA VAL A 259 -16.99 6.83 -17.66
C VAL A 259 -16.67 5.49 -18.33
N TYR A 260 -17.09 4.42 -17.67
CA TYR A 260 -17.08 3.06 -18.20
C TYR A 260 -18.50 2.49 -18.14
N ARG A 261 -18.79 1.53 -19.03
CA ARG A 261 -19.99 0.69 -18.98
C ARG A 261 -19.60 -0.75 -18.71
N THR A 262 -20.36 -1.41 -17.86
CA THR A 262 -20.22 -2.82 -17.58
C THR A 262 -21.19 -3.63 -18.44
N GLU A 263 -20.75 -4.82 -18.81
CA GLU A 263 -21.59 -5.88 -19.36
C GLU A 263 -21.31 -7.15 -18.56
N ASP A 264 -22.36 -7.88 -18.17
CA ASP A 264 -22.25 -9.15 -17.46
C ASP A 264 -23.16 -10.17 -18.16
N ASP A 265 -22.54 -11.21 -18.73
CA ASP A 265 -23.26 -12.29 -19.41
C ASP A 265 -23.74 -13.39 -18.44
N GLY A 266 -23.43 -13.28 -17.14
CA GLY A 266 -23.99 -14.12 -16.07
C GLY A 266 -25.41 -13.71 -15.65
N GLY A 267 -25.85 -12.51 -16.03
CA GLY A 267 -27.24 -12.07 -15.94
C GLY A 267 -27.71 -11.53 -14.59
N LEU A 268 -26.87 -11.56 -13.54
CA LEU A 268 -27.18 -10.92 -12.25
C LEU A 268 -26.62 -9.50 -12.13
N GLY A 269 -25.62 -9.15 -12.95
CA GLY A 269 -25.00 -7.83 -12.94
C GLY A 269 -23.81 -7.73 -11.99
N ILE A 270 -23.26 -6.53 -11.92
CA ILE A 270 -22.05 -6.21 -11.16
C ILE A 270 -22.40 -5.96 -9.70
N ASP A 271 -21.58 -6.51 -8.79
CA ASP A 271 -21.64 -6.18 -7.38
C ASP A 271 -21.19 -4.73 -7.19
N PRO A 272 -22.08 -3.82 -6.72
CA PRO A 272 -21.74 -2.41 -6.54
C PRO A 272 -20.54 -2.17 -5.61
N ASP A 273 -20.33 -3.04 -4.63
CA ASP A 273 -19.24 -2.93 -3.67
C ASP A 273 -17.90 -3.48 -4.22
N ALA A 274 -17.94 -4.12 -5.40
CA ALA A 274 -16.80 -4.76 -6.03
C ALA A 274 -16.30 -4.01 -7.28
N VAL A 275 -16.49 -2.69 -7.34
CA VAL A 275 -15.89 -1.82 -8.37
C VAL A 275 -14.57 -1.27 -7.88
N LEU A 276 -13.47 -1.77 -8.44
CA LEU A 276 -12.12 -1.44 -8.03
C LEU A 276 -11.44 -0.51 -9.04
N MET A 277 -11.43 0.79 -8.74
CA MET A 277 -10.76 1.81 -9.55
C MET A 277 -9.50 2.33 -8.84
N HIS A 278 -8.39 2.47 -9.56
CA HIS A 278 -7.20 3.16 -9.08
C HIS A 278 -6.80 4.25 -10.07
N LEU A 279 -6.37 5.40 -9.55
CA LEU A 279 -5.79 6.50 -10.30
C LEU A 279 -4.41 6.82 -9.72
N ASN A 280 -3.35 6.78 -10.53
CA ASN A 280 -1.96 6.96 -10.12
C ASN A 280 -1.56 6.04 -8.95
N ASP A 281 -1.95 4.77 -9.04
CA ASP A 281 -1.76 3.74 -8.01
C ASP A 281 -2.51 3.97 -6.67
N HIS A 282 -3.31 5.04 -6.56
CA HIS A 282 -4.21 5.28 -5.44
C HIS A 282 -5.62 4.77 -5.76
N GLN A 283 -6.21 3.98 -4.85
CA GLN A 283 -7.59 3.54 -5.01
C GLN A 283 -8.54 4.74 -4.89
N VAL A 284 -9.50 4.84 -5.81
CA VAL A 284 -10.56 5.85 -5.81
C VAL A 284 -11.92 5.16 -5.84
N VAL A 285 -12.94 5.83 -5.31
CA VAL A 285 -14.31 5.28 -5.26
C VAL A 285 -15.14 5.90 -6.37
N PRO A 286 -15.43 5.16 -7.46
CA PRO A 286 -16.34 5.63 -8.49
C PRO A 286 -17.80 5.47 -8.05
N VAL A 287 -18.70 6.22 -8.69
CA VAL A 287 -20.15 5.98 -8.60
C VAL A 287 -20.51 4.89 -9.59
N PHE A 288 -21.07 3.79 -9.11
CA PHE A 288 -21.64 2.75 -9.97
C PHE A 288 -23.17 2.81 -9.94
N ASP A 289 -23.77 2.91 -11.13
CA ASP A 289 -25.21 2.77 -11.32
C ASP A 289 -25.51 1.33 -11.78
N PRO A 290 -26.09 0.48 -10.90
CA PRO A 290 -26.37 -0.92 -11.21
C PRO A 290 -27.46 -1.09 -12.27
N VAL A 291 -28.31 -0.08 -12.52
CA VAL A 291 -29.38 -0.16 -13.52
C VAL A 291 -28.82 0.08 -14.92
N SER A 292 -27.99 1.11 -15.10
CA SER A 292 -27.39 1.41 -16.41
C SER A 292 -26.05 0.71 -16.66
N GLY A 293 -25.46 0.08 -15.64
CA GLY A 293 -24.13 -0.50 -15.68
C GLY A 293 -23.01 0.55 -15.80
N ARG A 294 -23.30 1.83 -15.52
CA ARG A 294 -22.32 2.91 -15.70
C ARG A 294 -21.49 3.10 -14.45
N ILE A 295 -20.17 3.11 -14.63
CA ILE A 295 -19.18 3.51 -13.64
C ILE A 295 -18.75 4.93 -14.01
N THR A 296 -18.92 5.87 -13.09
CA THR A 296 -18.59 7.28 -13.27
C THR A 296 -17.66 7.75 -12.17
N TYR A 297 -16.52 8.31 -12.54
CA TYR A 297 -15.62 8.97 -11.61
C TYR A 297 -15.28 10.37 -12.12
N ARG A 298 -15.64 11.38 -11.34
CA ARG A 298 -15.35 12.78 -11.68
C ARG A 298 -14.04 13.17 -11.01
N LEU A 299 -13.03 13.49 -11.81
CA LEU A 299 -11.81 14.07 -11.26
C LEU A 299 -12.15 15.42 -10.61
N ALA A 300 -11.49 15.71 -9.48
CA ALA A 300 -11.66 16.97 -8.79
C ALA A 300 -11.26 18.13 -9.72
N TRP A 301 -11.96 19.26 -9.66
CA TRP A 301 -11.72 20.38 -10.56
C TRP A 301 -10.27 20.90 -10.46
N ASP A 302 -9.67 20.76 -9.28
CA ASP A 302 -8.31 21.13 -8.91
C ASP A 302 -7.29 19.99 -9.12
N SER A 303 -7.63 18.95 -9.88
CA SER A 303 -6.69 17.89 -10.25
C SER A 303 -5.49 18.48 -11.03
N PRO A 304 -4.23 18.22 -10.62
CA PRO A 304 -3.04 18.77 -11.25
C PRO A 304 -2.91 18.45 -12.74
N ASN A 305 -2.22 19.33 -13.49
CA ASN A 305 -1.76 18.99 -14.84
C ASN A 305 -0.68 17.91 -14.75
N GLY A 306 -0.61 17.04 -15.77
CA GLY A 306 0.36 15.94 -15.83
C GLY A 306 -0.26 14.59 -16.20
N PRO A 307 0.55 13.52 -16.18
CA PRO A 307 0.12 12.18 -16.52
C PRO A 307 -0.74 11.54 -15.44
N TYR A 308 -1.71 10.75 -15.88
CA TYR A 308 -2.59 9.94 -15.06
C TYR A 308 -2.60 8.50 -15.57
N SER A 309 -2.50 7.54 -14.66
CA SER A 309 -2.66 6.12 -14.94
C SER A 309 -3.87 5.57 -14.20
N LEU A 310 -4.88 5.13 -14.95
CA LEU A 310 -6.10 4.52 -14.44
C LEU A 310 -5.99 3.01 -14.51
N SER A 311 -6.40 2.30 -13.46
CA SER A 311 -6.74 0.87 -13.54
C SER A 311 -8.15 0.62 -13.03
N LEU A 312 -8.89 -0.27 -13.70
CA LEU A 312 -10.27 -0.59 -13.35
C LEU A 312 -10.53 -2.09 -13.47
N ALA A 313 -11.17 -2.67 -12.47
CA ALA A 313 -11.71 -4.02 -12.50
C ALA A 313 -13.05 -4.05 -11.76
N VAL A 314 -13.93 -4.99 -12.13
CA VAL A 314 -15.22 -5.21 -11.47
C VAL A 314 -15.43 -6.68 -11.16
N ARG A 315 -16.32 -7.00 -10.22
CA ARG A 315 -16.78 -8.37 -9.95
C ARG A 315 -18.29 -8.46 -10.09
N ASN A 316 -18.80 -9.53 -10.70
CA ASN A 316 -20.24 -9.79 -10.71
C ASN A 316 -20.72 -10.45 -9.42
N LEU A 317 -22.04 -10.41 -9.22
CA LEU A 317 -22.71 -11.02 -8.07
C LEU A 317 -22.58 -12.55 -8.01
N LEU A 318 -22.21 -13.19 -9.11
CA LEU A 318 -21.91 -14.62 -9.18
C LEU A 318 -20.44 -14.95 -8.87
N GLY A 319 -19.63 -13.92 -8.58
CA GLY A 319 -18.29 -14.07 -8.03
C GLY A 319 -17.16 -14.10 -9.05
N ASN A 320 -17.39 -13.83 -10.33
CA ASN A 320 -16.34 -13.69 -11.34
C ASN A 320 -15.91 -12.23 -11.53
N SER A 321 -14.61 -12.03 -11.72
CA SER A 321 -14.00 -10.72 -11.94
C SER A 321 -13.75 -10.44 -13.42
N SER A 322 -13.83 -9.17 -13.80
CA SER A 322 -13.39 -8.71 -15.12
C SER A 322 -11.88 -8.78 -15.25
N HIS A 323 -11.42 -8.71 -16.49
CA HIS A 323 -10.08 -8.23 -16.76
C HIS A 323 -9.85 -6.86 -16.16
N ARG A 324 -8.65 -6.66 -15.61
CA ARG A 324 -8.20 -5.33 -15.21
C ARG A 324 -7.83 -4.53 -16.47
N ILE A 325 -8.57 -3.46 -16.70
CA ILE A 325 -8.23 -2.46 -17.72
C ILE A 325 -7.19 -1.51 -17.15
N ARG A 326 -6.27 -1.05 -18.00
CA ARG A 326 -5.38 0.08 -17.75
C ARG A 326 -5.59 1.14 -18.82
N GLN A 327 -5.60 2.40 -18.42
CA GLN A 327 -5.70 3.54 -19.32
C GLN A 327 -4.80 4.67 -18.82
N ASP A 328 -3.89 5.13 -19.66
CA ASP A 328 -3.10 6.32 -19.39
C ASP A 328 -3.67 7.52 -20.15
N PHE A 329 -3.70 8.69 -19.51
CA PHE A 329 -4.09 9.96 -20.12
C PHE A 329 -3.36 11.12 -19.43
N THR A 330 -3.29 12.29 -20.06
CA THR A 330 -2.62 13.48 -19.54
C THR A 330 -3.62 14.63 -19.45
N ILE A 331 -3.65 15.33 -18.32
CA ILE A 331 -4.34 16.62 -18.19
C ILE A 331 -3.34 17.72 -18.53
N ASP A 332 -3.66 18.54 -19.52
CA ASP A 332 -2.72 19.49 -20.11
C ASP A 332 -3.39 20.83 -20.45
N PHE A 333 -3.74 21.61 -19.43
CA PHE A 333 -4.29 22.95 -19.63
C PHE A 333 -3.21 23.93 -20.14
N PRO A 334 -3.60 24.92 -20.98
CA PRO A 334 -2.70 26.02 -21.34
C PRO A 334 -2.49 26.96 -20.13
N PRO A 335 -1.34 27.68 -20.09
CA PRO A 335 -1.15 28.75 -19.10
C PRO A 335 -2.13 29.90 -19.36
N GLU A 336 -2.66 30.50 -18.29
CA GLU A 336 -3.49 31.70 -18.33
C GLU A 336 -2.93 32.84 -17.47
N ARG A 337 -2.05 32.51 -16.51
CA ARG A 337 -1.40 33.50 -15.64
C ARG A 337 0.06 33.12 -15.41
N ALA A 338 0.93 34.14 -15.34
CA ALA A 338 2.30 33.96 -14.87
C ALA A 338 2.52 34.74 -13.56
N VAL A 339 3.19 34.11 -12.61
CA VAL A 339 3.71 34.77 -11.40
C VAL A 339 5.22 34.89 -11.56
N PHE A 340 5.67 36.12 -11.81
CA PHE A 340 7.08 36.45 -11.90
C PHE A 340 7.65 36.71 -10.51
N ALA A 341 8.77 36.07 -10.20
CA ALA A 341 9.56 36.28 -8.99
C ALA A 341 11.01 36.60 -9.39
N PRO A 342 11.26 37.79 -9.98
CA PRO A 342 12.61 38.22 -10.31
C PRO A 342 13.45 38.35 -9.03
N TYR A 343 14.70 37.90 -9.10
CA TYR A 343 15.70 38.15 -8.08
C TYR A 343 16.99 38.72 -8.69
N PRO A 344 17.42 39.93 -8.28
CA PRO A 344 16.71 40.88 -7.40
C PRO A 344 15.36 41.34 -7.98
N SER A 345 14.45 41.80 -7.11
CA SER A 345 13.09 42.22 -7.51
C SER A 345 13.06 43.51 -8.35
N THR A 346 14.18 44.23 -8.38
CA THR A 346 14.43 45.45 -9.15
C THR A 346 15.75 45.32 -9.90
N LEU A 347 15.95 46.11 -10.96
CA LEU A 347 17.20 46.06 -11.72
C LEU A 347 18.41 46.50 -10.86
N PRO A 348 19.55 45.78 -10.94
CA PRO A 348 20.79 46.19 -10.29
C PRO A 348 21.32 47.51 -10.87
N GLU A 349 21.83 48.39 -10.01
CA GLU A 349 22.30 49.72 -10.44
C GLU A 349 23.49 49.65 -11.41
N GLY A 350 24.41 48.71 -11.18
CA GLY A 350 25.60 48.46 -12.01
C GLY A 350 25.40 47.41 -13.10
N GLY A 351 24.16 47.00 -13.39
CA GLY A 351 23.87 45.86 -14.26
C GLY A 351 24.25 44.52 -13.63
N GLY A 352 23.94 43.42 -14.31
CA GLY A 352 24.25 42.07 -13.84
C GLY A 352 23.21 41.03 -14.21
N ILE A 353 23.33 39.84 -13.63
CA ILE A 353 22.38 38.74 -13.86
C ILE A 353 21.16 38.93 -12.95
N VAL A 354 19.97 38.91 -13.53
CA VAL A 354 18.70 38.74 -12.83
C VAL A 354 18.24 37.30 -13.04
N ARG A 355 17.89 36.60 -11.97
CA ARG A 355 17.22 35.30 -12.07
C ARG A 355 15.73 35.53 -12.15
N MET A 356 15.13 35.20 -13.29
CA MET A 356 13.70 35.31 -13.52
C MET A 356 13.05 33.95 -13.28
N ASN A 357 12.51 33.75 -12.06
CA ASN A 357 11.69 32.60 -11.76
C ASN A 357 10.25 32.89 -12.15
N VAL A 358 9.64 32.03 -12.96
CA VAL A 358 8.27 32.21 -13.42
C VAL A 358 7.47 30.95 -13.12
N ARG A 359 6.38 31.12 -12.37
CA ARG A 359 5.36 30.07 -12.22
C ARG A 359 4.28 30.33 -13.26
N LEU A 360 4.10 29.38 -14.16
CA LEU A 360 3.02 29.40 -15.15
C LEU A 360 1.84 28.63 -14.58
N LEU A 361 0.71 29.30 -14.47
CA LEU A 361 -0.52 28.80 -13.90
C LEU A 361 -1.60 28.76 -14.98
N ASP A 362 -2.41 27.71 -14.99
CA ASP A 362 -3.61 27.63 -15.83
C ASP A 362 -4.76 28.48 -15.26
N GLY A 363 -5.91 28.49 -15.95
CA GLY A 363 -7.11 29.23 -15.53
C GLY A 363 -7.69 28.80 -14.18
N ARG A 364 -7.26 27.66 -13.65
CA ARG A 364 -7.64 27.14 -12.33
C ARG A 364 -6.68 27.60 -11.23
N GLY A 365 -5.58 28.25 -11.60
CA GLY A 365 -4.52 28.65 -10.69
C GLY A 365 -3.54 27.52 -10.36
N LEU A 366 -3.61 26.39 -11.06
CA LEU A 366 -2.70 25.25 -10.89
C LEU A 366 -1.50 25.39 -11.82
N GLN A 367 -0.40 24.74 -11.45
CA GLN A 367 0.83 24.76 -12.25
C GLN A 367 0.60 24.05 -13.60
N VAL A 368 1.14 24.63 -14.67
CA VAL A 368 1.25 23.94 -15.96
C VAL A 368 2.18 22.75 -15.82
N ALA A 369 1.90 21.67 -16.56
CA ALA A 369 2.62 20.40 -16.45
C ALA A 369 4.14 20.57 -16.60
N ASP A 370 4.90 19.93 -15.71
CA ASP A 370 6.35 19.79 -15.83
C ASP A 370 6.74 19.15 -17.17
N GLY A 371 7.93 19.50 -17.67
CA GLY A 371 8.36 19.12 -19.02
C GLY A 371 7.87 20.06 -20.13
N THR A 372 6.89 20.93 -19.85
CA THR A 372 6.45 21.96 -20.79
C THR A 372 7.57 22.99 -21.02
N PHE A 373 7.77 23.40 -22.28
CA PHE A 373 8.72 24.44 -22.61
C PHE A 373 8.12 25.84 -22.43
N ALA A 374 8.93 26.76 -21.93
CA ALA A 374 8.67 28.19 -21.95
C ALA A 374 9.89 28.93 -22.54
N GLU A 375 9.64 30.05 -23.21
CA GLU A 375 10.67 30.92 -23.76
C GLU A 375 10.53 32.31 -23.14
N ILE A 376 11.64 32.91 -22.70
CA ILE A 376 11.70 34.30 -22.29
C ILE A 376 12.35 35.13 -23.40
N SER A 377 11.82 36.31 -23.68
CA SER A 377 12.42 37.34 -24.52
C SER A 377 12.57 38.64 -23.72
N THR A 378 13.75 39.23 -23.71
CA THR A 378 14.03 40.49 -22.97
C THR A 378 14.30 41.67 -23.88
N PHE A 379 13.82 42.85 -23.50
CA PHE A 379 13.98 44.12 -24.24
C PHE A 379 14.64 45.18 -23.35
N PRO A 380 15.51 46.06 -23.90
CA PRO A 380 15.69 46.34 -25.34
C PRO A 380 16.65 45.42 -26.12
N GLU A 381 17.45 44.58 -25.46
CA GLU A 381 18.50 43.79 -26.16
C GLU A 381 17.97 42.71 -27.13
N GLY A 382 16.71 42.30 -27.02
CA GLY A 382 16.08 41.31 -27.90
C GLY A 382 16.61 39.88 -27.73
N ARG A 383 17.12 39.52 -26.56
CA ARG A 383 17.65 38.17 -26.30
C ARG A 383 16.52 37.22 -25.92
N SER A 384 16.47 36.03 -26.53
CA SER A 384 15.57 34.96 -26.12
C SER A 384 16.29 33.75 -25.53
N ARG A 385 15.63 33.06 -24.60
CA ARG A 385 16.11 31.83 -23.98
C ARG A 385 14.93 30.88 -23.74
N ARG A 386 15.16 29.60 -23.98
CA ARG A 386 14.18 28.54 -23.74
C ARG A 386 14.58 27.70 -22.54
N ALA A 387 13.61 27.33 -21.71
CA ALA A 387 13.79 26.45 -20.57
C ALA A 387 12.55 25.55 -20.40
N VAL A 388 12.69 24.53 -19.55
CA VAL A 388 11.63 23.56 -19.25
C VAL A 388 11.09 23.83 -17.86
N ILE A 389 9.77 23.74 -17.68
CA ILE A 389 9.14 23.81 -16.36
C ILE A 389 9.54 22.57 -15.55
N LYS A 390 10.05 22.80 -14.34
CA LYS A 390 10.42 21.75 -13.39
C LYS A 390 9.97 22.16 -12.00
N ASP A 391 9.31 21.25 -11.28
CA ASP A 391 8.73 21.51 -9.97
C ASP A 391 7.80 22.75 -10.00
N GLY A 392 7.08 22.94 -11.12
CA GLY A 392 6.14 24.04 -11.32
C GLY A 392 6.75 25.43 -11.57
N VAL A 393 8.08 25.51 -11.73
CA VAL A 393 8.79 26.77 -11.98
C VAL A 393 9.66 26.64 -13.23
N VAL A 394 9.74 27.71 -14.02
CA VAL A 394 10.79 27.87 -15.02
C VAL A 394 11.74 28.99 -14.59
N GLU A 395 13.04 28.69 -14.58
CA GLU A 395 14.08 29.66 -14.24
C GLU A 395 14.78 30.15 -15.51
N PHE A 396 14.85 31.48 -15.66
CA PHE A 396 15.64 32.12 -16.71
C PHE A 396 16.69 33.04 -16.11
N PRO A 397 17.99 32.71 -16.24
CA PRO A 397 19.05 33.69 -15.98
C PRO A 397 19.09 34.67 -17.16
N ILE A 398 18.75 35.94 -16.88
CA ILE A 398 18.77 37.03 -17.85
C ILE A 398 19.83 38.07 -17.45
N PHE A 399 20.45 38.70 -18.43
CA PHE A 399 21.42 39.77 -18.18
C PHE A 399 20.71 41.13 -18.31
N ALA A 400 20.88 41.98 -17.30
CA ALA A 400 20.42 43.37 -17.28
C ALA A 400 21.63 44.31 -17.45
N PRO A 401 21.70 45.11 -18.53
CA PRO A 401 22.72 46.14 -18.69
C PRO A 401 22.68 47.20 -17.57
N ALA A 402 23.79 47.89 -17.35
CA ALA A 402 23.89 48.92 -16.31
C ALA A 402 23.18 50.24 -16.67
N ASP A 403 23.09 50.50 -17.98
CA ASP A 403 22.61 51.75 -18.59
C ASP A 403 21.09 51.77 -18.84
N ILE A 404 20.37 50.71 -18.48
CA ILE A 404 18.92 50.64 -18.64
C ILE A 404 18.16 51.03 -17.36
N GLU A 405 17.13 51.87 -17.51
CA GLU A 405 16.21 52.25 -16.41
C GLU A 405 15.10 51.23 -16.17
N SER A 406 14.78 50.44 -17.21
CA SER A 406 13.78 49.40 -17.15
C SER A 406 14.10 48.26 -18.11
N LEU A 407 13.64 47.06 -17.78
CA LEU A 407 13.79 45.84 -18.57
C LEU A 407 12.40 45.21 -18.70
N SER A 408 11.98 44.97 -19.93
CA SER A 408 10.75 44.21 -20.20
C SER A 408 11.11 42.76 -20.50
N ALA A 409 10.49 41.83 -19.81
CA ALA A 409 10.60 40.41 -20.04
C ALA A 409 9.23 39.86 -20.47
N ILE A 410 9.19 39.16 -21.60
CA ILE A 410 8.01 38.45 -22.11
C ILE A 410 8.31 36.97 -22.02
N VAL A 411 7.50 36.21 -21.28
CA VAL A 411 7.55 34.75 -21.22
C VAL A 411 6.40 34.17 -22.03
N SER A 412 6.74 33.44 -23.08
CA SER A 412 5.84 32.75 -23.99
C SER A 412 5.79 31.26 -23.64
N CYS A 413 4.59 30.71 -23.48
CA CYS A 413 4.38 29.28 -23.27
C CYS A 413 3.06 28.84 -23.92
N LYS A 414 3.11 27.79 -24.75
CA LYS A 414 1.95 27.27 -25.52
C LYS A 414 1.15 28.35 -26.25
N GLY A 415 1.83 29.34 -26.83
CA GLY A 415 1.21 30.43 -27.58
C GLY A 415 0.57 31.53 -26.74
N GLN A 416 0.76 31.52 -25.42
CA GLN A 416 0.34 32.59 -24.50
C GLN A 416 1.56 33.36 -24.01
N ASP A 417 1.43 34.68 -23.96
CA ASP A 417 2.51 35.60 -23.59
C ASP A 417 2.19 36.31 -22.28
N PHE A 418 3.17 36.32 -21.37
CA PHE A 418 3.08 37.00 -20.09
C PHE A 418 4.24 37.98 -19.96
N SER A 419 3.96 39.21 -19.54
CA SER A 419 5.00 40.24 -19.45
C SER A 419 5.24 40.71 -18.01
N LEU A 420 6.50 40.98 -17.69
CA LEU A 420 6.92 41.74 -16.51
C LEU A 420 7.79 42.91 -16.95
N VAL A 421 7.54 44.08 -16.38
CA VAL A 421 8.45 45.24 -16.49
C VAL A 421 9.16 45.44 -15.16
N MET A 422 10.47 45.26 -15.16
CA MET A 422 11.32 45.60 -14.03
C MET A 422 11.80 47.04 -14.14
N LYS A 423 11.76 47.78 -13.03
CA LYS A 423 12.34 49.12 -12.92
C LYS A 423 13.59 49.08 -12.05
N LYS A 424 14.50 50.02 -12.29
CA LYS A 424 15.63 50.30 -11.42
C LYS A 424 15.11 50.75 -10.04
N ALA A 425 15.70 50.25 -8.96
CA ALA A 425 15.24 50.55 -7.60
C ALA A 425 15.56 52.00 -7.19
N ALA A 426 14.64 52.65 -6.47
CA ALA A 426 15.02 53.75 -5.59
C ALA A 426 15.65 53.14 -4.31
N ALA A 427 16.76 53.70 -3.84
CA ALA A 427 17.66 53.11 -2.85
C ALA A 427 16.98 52.61 -1.55
N SER A 428 16.51 51.35 -1.50
CA SER A 428 16.47 50.50 -0.29
C SER A 428 16.12 49.05 -0.66
N VAL A 429 17.04 48.33 -1.30
CA VAL A 429 16.97 46.86 -1.37
C VAL A 429 17.54 46.32 -0.05
N ILE A 430 16.78 45.49 0.68
CA ILE A 430 17.36 44.70 1.77
C ILE A 430 18.31 43.70 1.10
N PRO A 431 19.63 43.83 1.27
CA PRO A 431 20.56 42.95 0.57
C PRO A 431 20.38 41.53 1.11
N LEU A 432 20.41 40.51 0.25
CA LEU A 432 20.42 39.12 0.70
C LEU A 432 21.84 38.59 0.69
N LYS A 433 22.10 37.66 1.60
CA LYS A 433 23.33 36.88 1.60
C LYS A 433 23.02 35.45 1.15
N GLY A 434 23.82 34.95 0.22
CA GLY A 434 23.83 33.53 -0.12
C GLY A 434 24.43 32.75 1.04
N THR A 435 23.67 31.81 1.57
CA THR A 435 24.01 31.04 2.75
C THR A 435 23.73 29.57 2.47
N PHE A 436 24.75 28.72 2.59
CA PHE A 436 24.57 27.28 2.54
C PHE A 436 23.94 26.81 3.84
N ILE A 437 22.86 26.04 3.75
CA ILE A 437 22.28 25.36 4.91
C ILE A 437 22.65 23.90 4.81
N VAL A 438 23.35 23.42 5.82
CA VAL A 438 23.90 22.07 5.87
C VAL A 438 23.49 21.38 7.16
N ASP A 439 23.48 20.06 7.10
CA ASP A 439 23.38 19.19 8.26
C ASP A 439 24.63 19.37 9.14
N ASP A 440 24.43 19.62 10.43
CA ASP A 440 25.51 19.92 11.37
C ASP A 440 26.50 18.75 11.54
N LEU A 441 26.00 17.51 11.46
CA LEU A 441 26.79 16.30 11.69
C LEU A 441 27.51 15.83 10.41
N SER A 442 26.78 15.71 9.31
CA SER A 442 27.27 15.16 8.05
C SER A 442 27.84 16.20 7.10
N GLY A 443 27.51 17.49 7.30
CA GLY A 443 27.85 18.58 6.38
C GLY A 443 27.09 18.51 5.04
N THR A 444 26.13 17.60 4.89
CA THR A 444 25.38 17.45 3.65
C THR A 444 24.43 18.64 3.44
N PRO A 445 24.23 19.11 2.20
CA PRO A 445 23.34 20.24 1.96
C PRO A 445 21.87 19.90 2.21
N ILE A 446 21.18 20.73 3.00
CA ILE A 446 19.75 20.59 3.28
C ILE A 446 18.96 21.31 2.17
N THR A 447 18.39 20.56 1.24
CA THR A 447 17.71 21.11 0.05
C THR A 447 16.22 21.43 0.28
N ARG A 448 15.67 21.07 1.45
CA ARG A 448 14.26 21.26 1.82
C ARG A 448 14.08 22.01 3.14
N ALA A 449 14.72 23.17 3.27
CA ALA A 449 14.49 24.12 4.36
C ALA A 449 13.51 25.23 3.95
N SER A 450 12.83 25.80 4.93
CA SER A 450 12.00 27.00 4.81
C SER A 450 12.65 28.14 5.58
N ILE A 451 12.82 29.28 4.93
CA ILE A 451 13.32 30.53 5.50
C ILE A 451 12.12 31.43 5.75
N MET A 452 11.92 31.83 7.01
CA MET A 452 10.86 32.73 7.44
C MET A 452 11.44 34.05 7.91
N TYR A 453 10.69 35.14 7.70
CA TYR A 453 10.92 36.45 8.33
C TYR A 453 9.62 36.94 8.96
N GLY A 454 9.62 37.07 10.28
CA GLY A 454 8.38 37.11 11.06
C GLY A 454 7.55 35.87 10.77
N ASP A 455 6.26 36.09 10.45
CA ASP A 455 5.32 35.01 10.11
C ASP A 455 5.33 34.64 8.61
N SER A 456 6.14 35.30 7.78
CA SER A 456 6.13 35.11 6.32
C SER A 456 7.23 34.18 5.85
N VAL A 457 6.89 33.21 5.00
CA VAL A 457 7.88 32.35 4.32
C VAL A 457 8.47 33.09 3.13
N ILE A 458 9.79 33.29 3.13
CA ILE A 458 10.52 34.02 2.07
C ILE A 458 11.05 33.06 1.01
N GLN A 459 11.57 31.90 1.44
CA GLN A 459 12.12 30.90 0.54
C GLN A 459 11.81 29.49 1.05
N THR A 460 11.48 28.58 0.15
CA THR A 460 11.32 27.15 0.42
C THR A 460 12.16 26.36 -0.57
N GLY A 461 13.03 25.49 -0.05
CA GLY A 461 13.89 24.63 -0.83
C GLY A 461 15.01 25.36 -1.60
N SER A 462 15.99 24.57 -2.04
CA SER A 462 17.11 25.06 -2.85
C SER A 462 17.79 23.96 -3.65
N GLN A 463 18.47 24.34 -4.74
CA GLN A 463 19.47 23.49 -5.38
C GLN A 463 20.76 23.52 -4.55
N ALA A 464 21.29 22.35 -4.21
CA ALA A 464 22.54 22.18 -3.47
C ALA A 464 22.61 22.87 -2.09
N GLY A 465 21.46 23.14 -1.44
CA GLY A 465 21.42 23.71 -0.09
C GLY A 465 21.72 25.21 0.00
N LEU A 466 21.74 25.95 -1.11
CA LEU A 466 22.02 27.40 -1.11
C LEU A 466 20.73 28.23 -0.97
N TYR A 467 20.61 28.98 0.12
CA TYR A 467 19.48 29.86 0.42
C TYR A 467 19.89 31.32 0.43
N HIS A 468 18.96 32.22 0.18
CA HIS A 468 19.21 33.66 0.21
C HIS A 468 18.49 34.26 1.41
N ILE A 469 19.26 34.67 2.42
CA ILE A 469 18.74 35.14 3.71
C ILE A 469 18.83 36.67 3.77
N PRO A 470 17.78 37.37 4.22
CA PRO A 470 17.82 38.83 4.37
C PRO A 470 18.90 39.32 5.32
N ILE A 471 19.67 40.33 4.89
CA ILE A 471 20.56 41.09 5.77
C ILE A 471 19.72 42.21 6.40
N THR A 472 19.29 41.98 7.63
CA THR A 472 18.43 42.90 8.40
C THR A 472 19.04 43.20 9.76
N LYS A 473 18.67 44.35 10.35
CA LYS A 473 19.01 44.67 11.75
C LYS A 473 18.22 43.83 12.75
N ASP A 474 17.02 43.39 12.38
CA ASP A 474 16.19 42.51 13.20
C ASP A 474 16.37 41.05 12.74
N THR A 475 17.49 40.45 13.13
CA THR A 475 17.81 39.06 12.79
C THR A 475 16.93 38.08 13.54
N SER A 476 16.37 38.50 14.68
CA SER A 476 15.51 37.66 15.53
C SER A 476 14.20 37.26 14.84
N ALA A 477 13.75 38.06 13.87
CA ALA A 477 12.64 37.74 13.00
C ALA A 477 12.95 36.63 11.97
N ILE A 478 14.22 36.24 11.77
CA ILE A 478 14.57 35.18 10.81
C ILE A 478 14.52 33.82 11.49
N HIS A 479 13.65 32.96 10.98
CA HIS A 479 13.52 31.57 11.44
C HIS A 479 13.74 30.59 10.29
N ILE A 480 14.52 29.55 10.55
CA ILE A 480 14.85 28.51 9.58
C ILE A 480 14.30 27.19 10.11
N ARG A 481 13.55 26.49 9.26
CA ARG A 481 12.96 25.19 9.60
C ARG A 481 13.26 24.17 8.50
N ALA A 482 13.63 22.97 8.87
CA ALA A 482 13.75 21.84 7.96
C ALA A 482 13.22 20.58 8.66
N LEU A 483 12.58 19.70 7.90
CA LEU A 483 12.03 18.46 8.46
C LEU A 483 13.16 17.58 9.02
N GLY A 484 13.00 17.06 10.24
CA GLY A 484 14.05 16.28 10.91
C GLY A 484 15.13 17.12 11.58
N TYR A 485 15.03 18.44 11.58
CA TYR A 485 16.03 19.36 12.16
C TYR A 485 15.45 20.29 13.23
N ARG A 486 16.29 20.66 14.20
CA ARG A 486 15.98 21.71 15.17
C ARG A 486 15.77 23.04 14.44
N PRO A 487 14.68 23.77 14.72
CA PRO A 487 14.50 25.12 14.21
C PRO A 487 15.65 26.04 14.64
N LEU A 488 16.11 26.90 13.75
CA LEU A 488 17.16 27.87 14.01
C LEU A 488 16.62 29.29 13.88
N SER A 489 16.70 30.07 14.96
CA SER A 489 16.47 31.52 14.96
C SER A 489 17.81 32.24 14.93
N LEU A 490 17.95 33.26 14.08
CA LEU A 490 19.23 33.96 13.94
C LEU A 490 19.41 35.04 15.02
N SER A 491 20.44 34.90 15.85
CA SER A 491 20.86 35.94 16.81
C SER A 491 21.79 36.99 16.20
N THR A 492 22.39 36.69 15.03
CA THR A 492 23.28 37.57 14.28
C THR A 492 22.94 37.51 12.79
N GLY A 493 23.51 38.39 11.97
CA GLY A 493 23.24 38.41 10.52
C GLY A 493 23.61 37.09 9.83
N PRO A 494 23.13 36.86 8.60
CA PRO A 494 23.36 35.59 7.91
C PRO A 494 24.87 35.28 7.74
N ALA A 495 25.24 34.03 8.00
CA ALA A 495 26.59 33.50 7.78
C ALA A 495 26.75 32.94 6.35
N ASP A 496 27.97 32.59 5.94
CA ASP A 496 28.19 31.91 4.64
C ASP A 496 27.62 30.49 4.67
N THR A 497 27.67 29.86 5.84
CA THR A 497 27.10 28.54 6.12
C THR A 497 26.34 28.59 7.44
N LEU A 498 25.12 28.09 7.44
CA LEU A 498 24.33 27.80 8.64
C LEU A 498 24.18 26.29 8.78
N ARG A 499 24.28 25.82 10.03
CA ARG A 499 24.21 24.42 10.39
C ARG A 499 22.92 24.16 11.15
N LEU A 500 22.15 23.19 10.68
CA LEU A 500 20.98 22.72 11.41
C LEU A 500 21.31 21.39 12.07
N SER A 501 21.12 21.31 13.38
CA SER A 501 21.32 20.07 14.12
C SER A 501 20.10 19.16 13.90
N PRO A 502 20.28 17.92 13.41
CA PRO A 502 19.17 16.99 13.25
C PRO A 502 18.60 16.59 14.61
N TRP A 503 17.29 16.36 14.67
CA TRP A 503 16.65 15.78 15.85
C TRP A 503 17.20 14.37 16.09
N PHE A 504 17.51 14.05 17.36
CA PHE A 504 18.04 12.76 17.79
C PHE A 504 19.23 12.28 16.95
N GLU A 505 20.15 13.21 16.64
CA GLU A 505 21.35 12.94 15.83
C GLU A 505 21.04 12.39 14.42
N GLY A 506 19.82 12.58 13.93
CA GLY A 506 19.38 12.09 12.63
C GLY A 506 19.18 10.58 12.55
N LYS A 507 19.08 9.87 13.68
CA LYS A 507 18.95 8.40 13.73
C LYS A 507 17.72 7.85 12.99
N LEU A 508 16.68 8.67 12.86
CA LEU A 508 15.46 8.32 12.12
C LEU A 508 15.38 8.96 10.73
N ALA A 509 16.37 9.76 10.33
CA ALA A 509 16.33 10.51 9.08
C ALA A 509 16.28 9.57 7.87
N GLY A 510 15.22 9.69 7.06
CA GLY A 510 15.03 8.88 5.85
C GLY A 510 14.52 7.46 6.08
N THR A 511 14.52 6.95 7.31
CA THR A 511 13.98 5.63 7.65
C THR A 511 12.49 5.57 7.34
N ARG A 512 12.05 4.50 6.66
CA ARG A 512 10.68 4.34 6.18
C ARG A 512 9.85 3.51 7.16
N PHE A 513 8.87 4.14 7.80
CA PHE A 513 7.94 3.48 8.71
C PHE A 513 6.58 3.31 8.04
N LEU A 514 6.06 2.08 8.02
CA LEU A 514 4.65 1.83 7.75
C LEU A 514 3.93 1.55 9.06
N ILE A 515 2.92 2.37 9.37
CA ILE A 515 2.11 2.20 10.57
C ILE A 515 0.74 1.66 10.17
N ASP A 516 0.32 0.59 10.81
CA ASP A 516 -0.94 -0.08 10.57
C ASP A 516 -1.88 0.06 11.77
N PRO A 517 -2.83 1.00 11.75
CA PRO A 517 -3.89 1.02 12.74
C PRO A 517 -4.87 -0.12 12.47
N GLU A 518 -4.95 -1.13 13.32
CA GLU A 518 -5.86 -2.28 13.11
C GLU A 518 -7.34 -1.82 13.09
N GLY A 519 -8.18 -2.50 12.31
CA GLY A 519 -9.64 -2.39 12.33
C GLY A 519 -10.29 -1.56 11.20
N GLY A 520 -11.63 -1.59 11.17
CA GLY A 520 -12.52 -0.90 10.22
C GLY A 520 -13.83 -1.71 9.99
N PRO A 521 -14.99 -1.13 9.62
CA PRO A 521 -16.22 -1.90 9.40
C PRO A 521 -16.17 -2.82 8.17
N PRO A 522 -16.63 -4.10 8.23
CA PRO A 522 -17.26 -4.82 9.35
C PRO A 522 -16.38 -5.45 10.46
N SER A 523 -15.04 -5.47 10.40
CA SER A 523 -14.19 -6.03 11.47
C SER A 523 -14.05 -5.05 12.63
N LYS A 524 -14.87 -5.23 13.66
CA LYS A 524 -14.71 -4.45 14.90
C LYS A 524 -13.38 -4.85 15.55
N SER A 525 -12.45 -3.90 15.74
CA SER A 525 -11.41 -3.99 16.79
C SER A 525 -12.05 -3.91 18.20
N GLY A 526 -13.24 -4.49 18.37
CA GLY A 526 -14.14 -4.25 19.48
C GLY A 526 -14.73 -2.83 19.49
N ALA A 527 -15.78 -2.68 20.30
CA ALA A 527 -16.18 -1.38 20.85
C ALA A 527 -16.21 -1.54 22.36
N GLY A 528 -15.82 -0.50 23.09
CA GLY A 528 -15.96 -0.49 24.54
C GLY A 528 -17.42 -0.48 24.98
N LYS A 529 -17.64 -0.49 26.29
CA LYS A 529 -18.98 -0.52 26.91
C LYS A 529 -19.79 0.74 26.66
N LEU A 530 -19.13 1.89 26.45
CA LEU A 530 -19.72 3.18 26.10
C LEU A 530 -19.79 3.40 24.58
N GLY A 531 -19.29 2.46 23.78
CA GLY A 531 -19.37 2.47 22.32
C GLY A 531 -18.17 3.10 21.62
N LEU A 532 -17.07 3.39 22.33
CA LEU A 532 -15.84 3.87 21.70
C LEU A 532 -15.25 2.78 20.80
N SER A 533 -15.01 3.10 19.53
CA SER A 533 -14.46 2.18 18.53
C SER A 533 -12.96 1.99 18.72
N GLY A 534 -12.49 0.75 18.83
CA GLY A 534 -11.05 0.46 18.83
C GLY A 534 -10.36 0.92 17.55
N ALA A 535 -11.03 0.80 16.39
CA ALA A 535 -10.49 1.23 15.10
C ALA A 535 -10.28 2.75 15.02
N TYR A 536 -11.16 3.53 15.67
CA TYR A 536 -11.02 4.99 15.82
C TYR A 536 -9.79 5.34 16.66
N VAL A 537 -9.65 4.71 17.83
CA VAL A 537 -8.52 4.94 18.73
C VAL A 537 -7.21 4.55 18.06
N ASN A 538 -7.13 3.37 17.45
CA ASN A 538 -5.97 2.91 16.68
C ASN A 538 -5.53 3.95 15.63
N LEU A 539 -6.49 4.49 14.86
CA LEU A 539 -6.19 5.50 13.83
C LEU A 539 -5.67 6.81 14.42
N LYS A 540 -6.22 7.25 15.56
CA LYS A 540 -5.74 8.47 16.25
C LYS A 540 -4.33 8.30 16.77
N VAL A 541 -4.05 7.21 17.46
CA VAL A 541 -2.70 6.88 17.96
C VAL A 541 -1.71 6.77 16.80
N ALA A 542 -2.07 6.07 15.71
CA ALA A 542 -1.24 5.94 14.53
C ALA A 542 -0.90 7.29 13.88
N ARG A 543 -1.86 8.21 13.75
CA ARG A 543 -1.62 9.56 13.21
C ARG A 543 -0.68 10.39 14.08
N TYR A 544 -0.83 10.31 15.41
CA TYR A 544 0.08 11.00 16.32
C TYR A 544 1.50 10.42 16.24
N LEU A 545 1.62 9.08 16.21
CA LEU A 545 2.90 8.41 16.03
C LEU A 545 3.56 8.81 14.70
N ALA A 546 2.78 8.86 13.62
CA ALA A 546 3.25 9.30 12.32
C ALA A 546 3.80 10.72 12.38
N SER A 547 3.11 11.63 13.07
CA SER A 547 3.58 13.00 13.26
C SER A 547 4.91 13.07 14.03
N TYR A 548 5.11 12.26 15.07
CA TYR A 548 6.36 12.27 15.83
C TYR A 548 7.53 11.71 15.01
N LEU A 549 7.33 10.58 14.33
CA LEU A 549 8.33 9.98 13.43
C LEU A 549 8.67 10.93 12.28
N TRP A 550 7.66 11.56 11.67
CA TRP A 550 7.84 12.56 10.62
C TRP A 550 8.67 13.75 11.11
N ASN A 551 8.34 14.30 12.28
CA ASN A 551 9.10 15.41 12.88
C ASN A 551 10.56 15.03 13.17
N ALA A 552 10.83 13.76 13.49
CA ALA A 552 12.18 13.22 13.67
C ALA A 552 12.94 12.96 12.34
N GLY A 553 12.33 13.26 11.19
CA GLY A 553 12.95 13.14 9.87
C GLY A 553 12.67 11.82 9.14
N ALA A 554 11.82 10.96 9.69
CA ALA A 554 11.43 9.70 9.05
C ALA A 554 10.47 9.91 7.87
N VAL A 555 10.42 8.94 6.96
CA VAL A 555 9.40 8.85 5.92
C VAL A 555 8.30 7.92 6.42
N VAL A 556 7.07 8.42 6.55
CA VAL A 556 5.99 7.65 7.19
C VAL A 556 4.81 7.47 6.25
N ALA A 557 4.24 6.28 6.25
CA ALA A 557 2.95 5.99 5.63
C ALA A 557 2.03 5.30 6.65
N LEU A 558 0.72 5.53 6.50
CA LEU A 558 -0.30 4.75 7.19
C LEU A 558 -0.87 3.71 6.21
N THR A 559 -1.20 2.51 6.69
CA THR A 559 -1.92 1.54 5.85
C THR A 559 -3.31 2.04 5.50
N ARG A 560 -3.95 2.82 6.37
CA ARG A 560 -5.25 3.47 6.13
C ARG A 560 -5.29 4.87 6.74
N GLU A 561 -6.04 5.76 6.09
CA GLU A 561 -6.28 7.12 6.59
C GLU A 561 -7.70 7.34 7.08
N SER A 562 -8.60 6.38 6.89
CA SER A 562 -9.98 6.41 7.39
C SER A 562 -10.26 5.15 8.21
N GLU A 563 -11.49 4.97 8.70
CA GLU A 563 -11.92 3.71 9.31
C GLU A 563 -12.20 2.59 8.28
N GLU A 564 -11.68 2.70 7.05
CA GLU A 564 -11.78 1.64 6.03
C GLU A 564 -11.11 0.32 6.47
N ILE A 565 -11.67 -0.81 6.02
CA ILE A 565 -11.00 -2.10 6.16
C ILE A 565 -9.90 -2.23 5.12
N ARG A 566 -8.78 -2.80 5.55
CA ARG A 566 -7.86 -3.49 4.65
C ARG A 566 -7.73 -4.94 5.05
N VAL A 567 -7.78 -5.82 4.05
CA VAL A 567 -7.45 -7.23 4.27
C VAL A 567 -5.94 -7.34 4.48
N PRO A 568 -5.45 -8.31 5.28
CA PRO A 568 -4.02 -8.47 5.56
C PRO A 568 -3.11 -8.53 4.33
N GLN A 569 -3.63 -9.02 3.20
CA GLN A 569 -2.93 -9.04 1.91
C GLN A 569 -2.63 -7.63 1.38
N ASP A 570 -3.57 -6.69 1.51
CA ASP A 570 -3.38 -5.31 1.05
C ASP A 570 -2.35 -4.60 1.92
N ILE A 571 -2.36 -4.84 3.23
CA ILE A 571 -1.37 -4.31 4.17
C ILE A 571 0.05 -4.75 3.76
N VAL A 572 0.21 -6.03 3.41
CA VAL A 572 1.50 -6.58 2.93
C VAL A 572 1.91 -5.98 1.59
N ILE A 573 0.97 -5.79 0.67
CA ILE A 573 1.24 -5.13 -0.61
C ILE A 573 1.70 -3.69 -0.38
N ILE A 574 1.04 -2.95 0.52
CA ILE A 574 1.43 -1.57 0.88
C ILE A 574 2.81 -1.58 1.52
N ALA A 575 3.09 -2.46 2.48
CA ALA A 575 4.39 -2.60 3.13
C ALA A 575 5.53 -2.83 2.13
N ASN A 576 5.32 -3.79 1.23
CA ASN A 576 6.34 -4.18 0.26
C ASN A 576 6.50 -3.14 -0.86
N ARG A 577 5.41 -2.48 -1.32
CA ARG A 577 5.49 -1.38 -2.29
C ARG A 577 6.10 -0.12 -1.70
N PHE A 578 5.74 0.21 -0.46
CA PHE A 578 6.34 1.31 0.27
C PHE A 578 7.79 1.00 0.66
N ASN A 579 8.28 -0.23 0.48
CA ASN A 579 9.63 -0.65 0.84
C ASN A 579 9.97 -0.18 2.27
N ALA A 580 9.08 -0.50 3.21
CA ALA A 580 9.19 -0.09 4.61
C ALA A 580 10.46 -0.69 5.23
N ASP A 581 11.17 0.11 6.03
CA ASP A 581 12.26 -0.38 6.87
C ASP A 581 11.73 -0.99 8.16
N ARG A 582 10.57 -0.50 8.63
CA ARG A 582 9.87 -0.98 9.83
C ARG A 582 8.36 -0.98 9.62
N TYR A 583 7.70 -2.01 10.10
CA TYR A 583 6.24 -2.10 10.17
C TYR A 583 5.78 -2.12 11.63
N ILE A 584 4.81 -1.26 11.98
CA ILE A 584 4.26 -1.14 13.33
C ILE A 584 2.74 -1.24 13.25
N GLU A 585 2.16 -2.30 13.81
CA GLU A 585 0.71 -2.44 13.92
C GLU A 585 0.23 -2.04 15.32
N ILE A 586 -0.85 -1.25 15.39
CA ILE A 586 -1.43 -0.73 16.64
C ILE A 586 -2.84 -1.27 16.82
N ARG A 587 -3.08 -1.94 17.95
CA ARG A 587 -4.35 -2.60 18.29
C ARG A 587 -4.82 -2.20 19.70
N HIS A 588 -6.12 -1.99 19.86
CA HIS A 588 -6.81 -1.91 21.15
C HIS A 588 -7.90 -2.98 21.14
N ARG A 589 -7.58 -4.20 21.59
CA ARG A 589 -8.50 -5.36 21.54
C ARG A 589 -9.28 -5.50 22.83
N SER A 590 -10.52 -6.00 22.73
CA SER A 590 -11.29 -6.49 23.88
C SER A 590 -10.71 -7.84 24.34
N VAL A 591 -10.06 -7.86 25.50
CA VAL A 591 -9.43 -9.01 26.16
C VAL A 591 -9.96 -9.15 27.59
N SER A 592 -10.87 -10.11 27.81
CA SER A 592 -11.50 -10.31 29.13
C SER A 592 -10.48 -10.54 30.26
N GLY A 593 -10.58 -9.80 31.37
CA GLY A 593 -9.87 -10.04 32.62
C GLY A 593 -8.79 -9.00 32.97
N LYS A 594 -7.97 -9.28 34.00
CA LYS A 594 -6.88 -8.40 34.48
C LYS A 594 -5.79 -8.11 33.43
N ASN A 595 -5.78 -8.85 32.32
CA ASN A 595 -4.83 -8.67 31.22
C ASN A 595 -5.17 -7.53 30.27
N GLY A 596 -6.37 -6.92 30.38
CA GLY A 596 -6.79 -5.81 29.52
C GLY A 596 -6.04 -4.50 29.76
N LEU A 597 -5.45 -4.26 30.93
CA LEU A 597 -4.72 -3.03 31.25
C LEU A 597 -3.20 -3.18 31.10
N ALA A 598 -2.73 -3.87 30.07
CA ALA A 598 -1.30 -4.10 29.87
C ALA A 598 -0.92 -3.92 28.41
N VAL A 599 0.31 -3.46 28.19
CA VAL A 599 0.94 -3.43 26.87
C VAL A 599 1.50 -4.82 26.59
N SER A 600 1.11 -5.40 25.45
CA SER A 600 1.69 -6.65 24.97
C SER A 600 2.18 -6.44 23.54
N THR A 601 3.45 -6.75 23.28
CA THR A 601 4.05 -6.61 21.94
C THR A 601 4.40 -7.97 21.37
N TYR A 602 4.35 -8.07 20.04
CA TYR A 602 4.63 -9.31 19.33
C TYR A 602 5.52 -9.10 18.12
N HIS A 603 6.32 -10.12 17.80
CA HIS A 603 7.19 -10.15 16.63
C HIS A 603 7.17 -11.53 15.95
N PHE A 604 7.72 -11.61 14.74
CA PHE A 604 7.81 -12.86 13.99
C PHE A 604 8.87 -13.78 14.63
N PRO A 605 8.61 -15.10 14.76
CA PRO A 605 9.60 -16.05 15.27
C PRO A 605 10.95 -15.94 14.55
N GLY A 606 12.03 -15.84 15.32
CA GLY A 606 13.39 -15.71 14.78
C GLY A 606 13.78 -14.33 14.23
N SER A 607 12.89 -13.32 14.29
CA SER A 607 13.24 -11.94 13.92
C SER A 607 13.88 -11.19 15.08
N HIS A 608 15.22 -11.14 15.14
CA HIS A 608 15.95 -10.43 16.20
C HIS A 608 15.65 -8.92 16.23
N LEU A 609 15.62 -8.26 15.07
CA LEU A 609 15.29 -6.83 14.96
C LEU A 609 13.82 -6.56 15.31
N GLY A 610 12.92 -7.50 15.02
CA GLY A 610 11.51 -7.40 15.44
C GLY A 610 11.36 -7.53 16.96
N ASN A 611 12.07 -8.48 17.58
CA ASN A 611 12.08 -8.64 19.03
C ASN A 611 12.61 -7.40 19.74
N ASP A 612 13.77 -6.89 19.32
CA ASP A 612 14.41 -5.70 19.91
C ASP A 612 13.50 -4.47 19.85
N LEU A 613 12.90 -4.20 18.68
CA LEU A 613 11.91 -3.13 18.54
C LEU A 613 10.69 -3.33 19.45
N ALA A 614 10.18 -4.57 19.53
CA ALA A 614 9.03 -4.90 20.37
C ALA A 614 9.33 -4.75 21.87
N GLU A 615 10.55 -5.04 22.29
CA GLU A 615 11.01 -4.92 23.67
C GLU A 615 11.10 -3.46 24.11
N GLU A 616 11.76 -2.63 23.30
CA GLU A 616 11.92 -1.19 23.57
C GLU A 616 10.58 -0.45 23.58
N ILE A 617 9.67 -0.80 22.66
CA ILE A 617 8.30 -0.26 22.65
C ILE A 617 7.52 -0.71 23.89
N SER A 618 7.59 -1.99 24.26
CA SER A 618 6.90 -2.51 25.44
C SER A 618 7.37 -1.79 26.71
N PHE A 619 8.68 -1.65 26.89
CA PHE A 619 9.27 -0.97 28.03
C PHE A 619 8.85 0.50 28.12
N SER A 620 9.07 1.27 27.04
CA SER A 620 8.82 2.72 27.01
C SER A 620 7.34 3.05 27.15
N LEU A 621 6.47 2.34 26.44
CA LEU A 621 5.03 2.56 26.52
C LEU A 621 4.50 2.18 27.91
N SER A 622 4.93 1.04 28.47
CA SER A 622 4.47 0.63 29.80
C SER A 622 4.91 1.62 30.88
N ALA A 623 6.16 2.11 30.82
CA ALA A 623 6.67 3.11 31.76
C ALA A 623 5.84 4.40 31.74
N LEU A 624 5.53 4.94 30.56
CA LEU A 624 4.72 6.16 30.43
C LEU A 624 3.27 5.97 30.88
N LEU A 625 2.69 4.79 30.69
CA LEU A 625 1.32 4.50 31.11
C LEU A 625 1.22 4.08 32.58
N GLY A 626 2.35 3.95 33.30
CA GLY A 626 2.39 3.45 34.68
C GLY A 626 2.01 1.98 34.80
N LEU A 627 2.29 1.18 33.77
CA LEU A 627 1.96 -0.24 33.67
C LEU A 627 3.23 -1.10 33.81
N PRO A 628 3.13 -2.34 34.32
CA PRO A 628 4.27 -3.24 34.36
C PRO A 628 4.66 -3.67 32.93
N PRO A 629 5.95 -3.57 32.54
CA PRO A 629 6.39 -4.00 31.22
C PRO A 629 6.29 -5.52 31.08
N ARG A 630 6.08 -5.98 29.85
CA ARG A 630 6.04 -7.40 29.48
C ARG A 630 7.07 -7.70 28.41
N SER A 631 7.74 -8.84 28.51
CA SER A 631 8.60 -9.32 27.43
C SER A 631 7.76 -9.54 26.17
N PRO A 632 8.30 -9.23 24.97
CA PRO A 632 7.63 -9.53 23.71
C PRO A 632 7.34 -11.02 23.57
N ALA A 633 6.28 -11.35 22.83
CA ALA A 633 5.93 -12.72 22.50
C ALA A 633 6.01 -12.97 20.99
N GLU A 634 6.32 -14.21 20.61
CA GLU A 634 6.31 -14.60 19.20
C GLU A 634 4.88 -14.78 18.68
N THR A 635 4.63 -14.35 17.44
CA THR A 635 3.36 -14.57 16.75
C THR A 635 3.54 -14.67 15.24
N VAL A 636 2.60 -15.35 14.57
CA VAL A 636 2.64 -15.61 13.14
C VAL A 636 1.44 -14.98 12.42
N THR A 637 1.06 -13.75 12.77
CA THR A 637 -0.03 -13.08 12.02
C THR A 637 0.40 -12.80 10.57
N TYR A 638 -0.57 -12.75 9.65
CA TYR A 638 -0.30 -12.68 8.21
C TYR A 638 0.63 -11.51 7.82
N PRO A 639 0.47 -10.26 8.32
CA PRO A 639 1.42 -9.18 8.05
C PRO A 639 2.84 -9.54 8.50
N LEU A 640 3.05 -9.99 9.74
CA LEU A 640 4.40 -10.37 10.22
C LEU A 640 5.07 -11.46 9.39
N GLN A 641 4.32 -12.41 8.84
CA GLN A 641 4.89 -13.48 8.01
C GLN A 641 5.35 -13.00 6.63
N GLN A 642 4.70 -11.98 6.08
CA GLN A 642 4.76 -11.67 4.65
C GLN A 642 5.35 -10.27 4.35
N THR A 643 5.48 -9.40 5.35
CA THR A 643 6.22 -8.13 5.20
C THR A 643 7.72 -8.39 5.14
N ALA A 644 8.41 -7.80 4.16
CA ALA A 644 9.84 -8.00 3.95
C ALA A 644 10.76 -7.21 4.92
N CYS A 645 10.23 -6.71 6.04
CA CYS A 645 10.94 -5.88 7.01
C CYS A 645 10.69 -6.33 8.45
N PRO A 646 11.52 -5.90 9.43
CA PRO A 646 11.19 -6.06 10.84
C PRO A 646 9.81 -5.46 11.17
N ALA A 647 8.99 -6.25 11.83
CA ALA A 647 7.58 -5.98 12.09
C ALA A 647 7.27 -6.20 13.57
N VAL A 648 6.50 -5.28 14.16
CA VAL A 648 5.98 -5.38 15.52
C VAL A 648 4.47 -5.17 15.52
N VAL A 649 3.78 -5.95 16.34
CA VAL A 649 2.37 -5.75 16.67
C VAL A 649 2.26 -5.31 18.11
N ILE A 650 1.46 -4.28 18.37
CA ILE A 650 1.24 -3.70 19.69
C ILE A 650 -0.22 -3.89 20.06
N ASP A 651 -0.48 -4.70 21.08
CA ASP A 651 -1.74 -4.66 21.82
C ASP A 651 -1.59 -3.64 22.96
N ALA A 652 -2.13 -2.46 22.74
CA ALA A 652 -2.27 -1.40 23.74
C ALA A 652 -3.45 -1.70 24.70
N PRO A 653 -3.55 -1.00 25.84
CA PRO A 653 -4.62 -1.24 26.82
C PRO A 653 -6.03 -1.30 26.19
N SER A 654 -6.79 -2.30 26.63
CA SER A 654 -8.11 -2.69 26.14
C SER A 654 -9.23 -1.70 26.53
N LEU A 655 -10.25 -1.63 25.67
CA LEU A 655 -11.52 -0.92 25.88
C LEU A 655 -12.52 -1.63 26.83
N ASP A 656 -12.14 -2.72 27.51
CA ASP A 656 -13.08 -3.57 28.27
C ASP A 656 -13.62 -2.96 29.57
N THR A 657 -12.90 -1.99 30.12
CA THR A 657 -13.29 -1.30 31.35
C THR A 657 -13.78 0.10 31.02
N VAL A 658 -14.83 0.55 31.71
CA VAL A 658 -15.41 1.88 31.50
C VAL A 658 -14.36 2.97 31.78
N ASP A 659 -13.55 2.79 32.82
CA ASP A 659 -12.50 3.76 33.18
C ASP A 659 -11.44 3.87 32.09
N GLU A 660 -11.01 2.75 31.50
CA GLU A 660 -10.02 2.77 30.43
C GLU A 660 -10.60 3.29 29.12
N GLU A 661 -11.84 2.94 28.80
CA GLU A 661 -12.55 3.50 27.66
C GLU A 661 -12.69 5.03 27.74
N LEU A 662 -13.01 5.55 28.93
CA LEU A 662 -13.05 7.00 29.16
C LEU A 662 -11.67 7.64 28.99
N ARG A 663 -10.59 7.02 29.47
CA ARG A 663 -9.22 7.51 29.22
C ARG A 663 -8.86 7.47 27.74
N LEU A 664 -9.17 6.38 27.04
CA LEU A 664 -8.91 6.21 25.61
C LEU A 664 -9.71 7.17 24.74
N ALA A 665 -10.82 7.73 25.24
CA ALA A 665 -11.55 8.80 24.57
C ALA A 665 -10.81 10.15 24.63
N GLU A 666 -9.94 10.35 25.62
CA GLU A 666 -9.21 11.60 25.83
C GLU A 666 -8.01 11.75 24.88
N ALA A 667 -7.88 12.93 24.29
CA ALA A 667 -6.82 13.22 23.33
C ALA A 667 -5.42 13.19 23.96
N TRP A 668 -5.29 13.56 25.25
CA TRP A 668 -4.00 13.52 25.95
C TRP A 668 -3.48 12.09 26.09
N TYR A 669 -4.35 11.13 26.39
CA TYR A 669 -3.97 9.75 26.58
C TYR A 669 -3.60 9.07 25.26
N GLN A 670 -4.35 9.34 24.19
CA GLN A 670 -4.01 8.87 22.83
C GLN A 670 -2.64 9.39 22.36
N ARG A 671 -2.33 10.67 22.64
CA ARG A 671 -1.02 11.26 22.32
C ARG A 671 0.10 10.68 23.17
N LEU A 672 -0.16 10.41 24.45
CA LEU A 672 0.81 9.80 25.36
C LEU A 672 1.20 8.38 24.90
N GLN A 673 0.23 7.59 24.45
CA GLN A 673 0.51 6.26 23.89
C GLN A 673 1.37 6.33 22.63
N ALA A 674 1.00 7.19 21.68
CA ALA A 674 1.78 7.40 20.47
C ALA A 674 3.21 7.88 20.79
N TYR A 675 3.35 8.70 21.84
CA TYR A 675 4.65 9.18 22.29
C TYR A 675 5.48 8.07 22.92
N GLY A 676 4.87 7.15 23.69
CA GLY A 676 5.60 5.99 24.22
C GLY A 676 6.06 4.99 23.16
N ILE A 677 5.26 4.77 22.12
CA ILE A 677 5.70 3.98 20.95
C ILE A 677 6.86 4.68 20.25
N PHE A 678 6.79 6.00 20.11
CA PHE A 678 7.86 6.81 19.53
C PHE A 678 9.16 6.73 20.34
N LEU A 679 9.12 6.84 21.68
CA LEU A 679 10.29 6.70 22.54
C LEU A 679 10.92 5.31 22.43
N GLY A 680 10.12 4.24 22.46
CA GLY A 680 10.65 2.89 22.26
C GLY A 680 11.27 2.71 20.86
N THR A 681 10.72 3.37 19.85
CA THR A 681 11.33 3.41 18.53
C THR A 681 12.67 4.15 18.55
N LEU A 682 12.78 5.28 19.24
CA LEU A 682 14.05 6.01 19.39
C LEU A 682 15.12 5.15 20.08
N ASN A 683 14.76 4.45 21.16
CA ASN A 683 15.68 3.56 21.88
C ASN A 683 16.18 2.42 20.99
N HIS A 684 15.30 1.80 20.19
CA HIS A 684 15.69 0.76 19.21
C HIS A 684 16.73 1.29 18.20
N PHE A 685 16.68 2.57 17.85
CA PHE A 685 17.68 3.22 16.99
C PHE A 685 18.89 3.78 17.76
N GLY A 686 19.03 3.44 19.04
CA GLY A 686 20.16 3.79 19.89
C GLY A 686 20.18 5.25 20.35
N VAL A 687 19.02 5.91 20.40
CA VAL A 687 18.89 7.25 20.98
C VAL A 687 18.77 7.09 22.49
N ALA A 688 19.81 7.44 23.23
CA ALA A 688 19.77 7.40 24.70
C ALA A 688 18.85 8.50 25.27
N GLU A 689 18.34 8.31 26.49
CA GLU A 689 17.68 9.38 27.25
C GLU A 689 18.68 10.52 27.49
N GLN A 690 18.54 11.61 26.73
CA GLN A 690 19.41 12.79 26.84
C GLN A 690 18.95 13.72 27.97
N SER A 691 17.66 14.02 28.07
CA SER A 691 17.06 14.89 29.11
C SER A 691 15.54 14.71 29.17
N SER A 692 14.93 15.16 30.27
CA SER A 692 13.47 15.26 30.41
C SER A 692 13.02 16.69 30.72
N LEU A 693 11.88 17.10 30.16
CA LEU A 693 11.21 18.36 30.42
C LEU A 693 9.77 18.08 30.88
N ALA A 694 9.50 18.31 32.16
CA ALA A 694 8.16 18.32 32.70
C ALA A 694 7.60 19.76 32.66
N VAL A 695 6.48 19.97 31.98
CA VAL A 695 5.75 21.24 32.00
C VAL A 695 4.49 21.05 32.82
N ARG A 696 4.38 21.77 33.93
CA ARG A 696 3.24 21.71 34.84
C ARG A 696 2.45 23.00 34.81
N ILE A 697 1.17 22.90 34.47
CA ILE A 697 0.23 24.02 34.54
C ILE A 697 -0.33 24.09 35.96
N THR A 698 -0.12 25.21 36.62
CA THR A 698 -0.64 25.48 37.98
C THR A 698 -1.66 26.62 37.93
N GLY A 699 -2.69 26.63 38.77
CA GLY A 699 -3.70 27.70 38.74
C GLY A 699 -5.13 27.27 39.10
N ARG A 700 -6.09 28.20 39.01
CA ARG A 700 -7.54 27.89 39.14
C ARG A 700 -8.10 27.48 37.76
N GLY A 701 -8.68 26.30 37.65
CA GLY A 701 -9.27 25.76 36.42
C GLY A 701 -8.90 24.30 36.19
N ASP A 702 -9.42 23.69 35.13
CA ASP A 702 -9.05 22.32 34.72
C ASP A 702 -7.63 22.31 34.13
N PRO A 703 -6.67 21.60 34.74
CA PRO A 703 -5.28 21.63 34.29
C PRO A 703 -5.02 20.64 33.14
N ALA A 704 -5.98 19.78 32.78
CA ALA A 704 -5.85 18.81 31.69
C ALA A 704 -6.08 19.44 30.30
N ASN A 705 -5.62 18.73 29.27
CA ASN A 705 -5.86 19.05 27.86
C ASN A 705 -5.29 20.40 27.39
N TRP A 706 -4.27 20.94 28.07
CA TRP A 706 -3.48 22.07 27.56
C TRP A 706 -2.46 21.58 26.54
N LEU A 707 -2.43 22.19 25.35
CA LEU A 707 -1.42 21.88 24.34
C LEU A 707 -0.09 22.49 24.75
N VAL A 708 0.87 21.63 25.04
CA VAL A 708 2.27 22.02 25.27
C VAL A 708 3.05 21.74 24.00
N THR A 709 3.69 22.78 23.46
CA THR A 709 4.51 22.70 22.25
C THR A 709 5.96 23.09 22.59
N VAL A 710 6.92 22.22 22.29
CA VAL A 710 8.35 22.52 22.40
C VAL A 710 8.94 22.77 21.01
N ASP A 711 9.60 23.91 20.84
CA ASP A 711 10.23 24.40 19.60
C ASP A 711 9.28 24.41 18.38
N GLY A 712 7.99 24.62 18.61
CA GLY A 712 6.97 24.54 17.56
C GLY A 712 6.79 23.14 16.95
N THR A 713 7.49 22.12 17.47
CA THR A 713 7.66 20.81 16.84
C THR A 713 7.02 19.70 17.67
N TRP A 714 7.42 19.55 18.94
CA TRP A 714 6.98 18.46 19.81
C TRP A 714 5.73 18.86 20.56
N LYS A 715 4.66 18.06 20.45
CA LYS A 715 3.33 18.43 20.93
C LYS A 715 2.72 17.36 21.81
N LEU A 716 2.51 17.66 23.08
CA LEU A 716 1.77 16.83 24.03
C LEU A 716 0.61 17.62 24.63
N LEU A 717 -0.33 16.92 25.26
CA LEU A 717 -1.38 17.52 26.06
C LEU A 717 -1.12 17.19 27.52
N THR A 718 -1.46 18.11 28.41
CA THR A 718 -1.39 17.85 29.86
C THR A 718 -2.41 16.80 30.29
N GLY A 719 -1.97 15.91 31.19
CA GLY A 719 -2.85 14.94 31.83
C GLY A 719 -3.70 15.55 32.96
N PRO A 720 -4.48 14.72 33.67
CA PRO A 720 -5.33 15.16 34.79
C PRO A 720 -4.58 15.86 35.94
N ASP A 721 -3.28 15.61 36.07
CA ASP A 721 -2.41 16.25 37.06
C ASP A 721 -1.84 17.60 36.59
N GLY A 722 -2.17 18.03 35.37
CA GLY A 722 -1.68 19.27 34.78
C GLY A 722 -0.29 19.19 34.17
N THR A 723 0.28 17.99 34.05
CA THR A 723 1.66 17.81 33.59
C THR A 723 1.70 17.24 32.17
N ALA A 724 2.63 17.73 31.35
CA ALA A 724 3.08 17.08 30.12
C ALA A 724 4.60 16.92 30.19
N THR A 725 5.10 15.70 30.00
CA THR A 725 6.54 15.40 30.09
C THR A 725 7.09 14.96 28.75
N PHE A 726 8.13 15.66 28.29
CA PHE A 726 8.89 15.32 27.09
C PHE A 726 10.19 14.64 27.51
N TYR A 727 10.53 13.54 26.86
CA TYR A 727 11.74 12.76 27.05
C TYR A 727 12.61 12.81 25.79
N ALA A 728 13.89 12.47 25.96
CA ALA A 728 14.90 12.41 24.89
C ALA A 728 15.11 13.73 24.13
N LEU A 729 14.66 14.86 24.69
CA LEU A 729 14.99 16.17 24.13
C LEU A 729 16.48 16.47 24.37
N PRO A 730 17.19 17.04 23.38
CA PRO A 730 18.59 17.41 23.55
C PRO A 730 18.73 18.57 24.54
N GLU A 731 19.81 18.61 25.32
CA GLU A 731 20.08 19.76 26.20
C GLU A 731 20.23 21.08 25.43
N GLY A 732 20.01 22.19 26.14
CA GLY A 732 20.24 23.55 25.64
C GLY A 732 18.97 24.36 25.47
N ASP A 733 18.97 25.29 24.52
CA ASP A 733 17.92 26.28 24.39
C ASP A 733 16.65 25.71 23.74
N HIS A 734 15.51 25.95 24.39
CA HIS A 734 14.20 25.57 23.90
C HIS A 734 13.18 26.68 24.10
N THR A 735 12.18 26.72 23.22
CA THR A 735 10.97 27.51 23.40
C THR A 735 9.82 26.59 23.77
N VAL A 736 9.20 26.84 24.91
CA VAL A 736 8.01 26.13 25.37
C VAL A 736 6.81 27.03 25.23
N GLU A 737 5.77 26.51 24.60
CA GLU A 737 4.50 27.19 24.44
C GLU A 737 3.37 26.36 25.03
N ILE A 738 2.48 27.03 25.75
CA ILE A 738 1.24 26.44 26.23
C ILE A 738 0.06 27.14 25.56
N GLN A 739 -0.91 26.34 25.12
CA GLN A 739 -2.11 26.84 24.46
C GLN A 739 -3.36 26.11 24.96
N ARG A 740 -4.41 26.88 25.22
CA ARG A 740 -5.78 26.38 25.35
C ARG A 740 -6.72 27.39 24.70
N GLU A 741 -7.50 26.92 23.73
CA GLU A 741 -8.37 27.76 22.91
C GLU A 741 -7.55 28.91 22.27
N ASP A 742 -7.98 30.16 22.47
CA ASP A 742 -7.36 31.39 21.99
C ASP A 742 -6.25 31.94 22.93
N ARG A 743 -6.02 31.29 24.08
CA ARG A 743 -4.97 31.68 25.04
C ARG A 743 -3.65 31.00 24.71
N ARG A 744 -2.57 31.79 24.62
CA ARG A 744 -1.22 31.31 24.32
C ARG A 744 -0.19 32.00 25.22
N LEU A 745 0.72 31.23 25.79
CA LEU A 745 1.89 31.73 26.52
C LEU A 745 3.13 31.01 26.02
N SER A 746 4.20 31.77 25.75
CA SER A 746 5.47 31.26 25.26
C SER A 746 6.59 31.67 26.20
N GLN A 747 7.48 30.74 26.53
CA GLN A 747 8.62 30.95 27.41
C GLN A 747 9.86 30.28 26.84
N TRP A 748 10.97 31.01 26.87
CA TRP A 748 12.29 30.47 26.59
C TRP A 748 12.87 29.81 27.83
N ILE A 749 13.50 28.64 27.66
CA ILE A 749 14.17 27.89 28.73
C ILE A 749 15.51 27.34 28.26
N VAL A 750 16.37 27.01 29.22
CA VAL A 750 17.54 26.14 29.01
C VAL A 750 17.23 24.79 29.62
N LEU A 751 17.07 23.77 28.78
CA LEU A 751 16.85 22.39 29.17
C LEU A 751 18.14 21.79 29.73
N ARG A 752 18.03 21.22 30.92
CA ARG A 752 19.02 20.38 31.61
C ARG A 752 18.34 19.04 31.96
N PRO A 753 19.09 18.01 32.38
CA PRO A 753 18.50 16.78 32.90
C PRO A 753 17.45 17.11 33.99
N ASP A 754 16.27 16.50 33.86
CA ASP A 754 15.13 16.62 34.78
C ASP A 754 14.61 18.05 35.04
N THR A 755 14.47 18.83 33.97
CA THR A 755 13.94 20.20 34.06
C THR A 755 12.43 20.19 34.34
N LEU A 756 12.01 20.90 35.39
CA LEU A 756 10.60 21.20 35.68
C LEU A 756 10.30 22.67 35.37
N LEU A 757 9.35 22.92 34.49
CA LEU A 757 8.81 24.24 34.19
C LEU A 757 7.39 24.36 34.74
N GLU A 758 7.21 25.17 35.78
CA GLU A 758 5.88 25.48 36.32
C GLU A 758 5.35 26.78 35.73
N LEU A 759 4.19 26.72 35.09
CA LEU A 759 3.51 27.86 34.48
C LEU A 759 2.20 28.11 35.20
N ALA A 760 2.11 29.25 35.90
CA ALA A 760 0.91 29.65 36.60
C ALA A 760 -0.09 30.32 35.65
N PHE A 761 -1.32 29.82 35.63
CA PHE A 761 -2.44 30.38 34.89
C PHE A 761 -3.50 30.94 35.85
N THR A 762 -3.79 32.23 35.77
CA THR A 762 -4.87 32.89 36.52
C THR A 762 -6.09 33.06 35.60
N PRO A 763 -7.28 32.54 35.98
CA PRO A 763 -8.51 32.82 35.23
C PRO A 763 -8.89 34.31 35.33
N TYR A 764 -9.71 34.79 34.39
CA TYR A 764 -10.24 36.16 34.44
C TYR A 764 -10.94 36.42 35.78
N PRO A 765 -10.97 37.68 36.27
CA PRO A 765 -11.64 38.04 37.53
C PRO A 765 -13.13 37.70 37.64
N ASN A 766 -13.77 37.23 36.57
CA ASN A 766 -15.23 37.05 36.47
C ASN A 766 -15.69 35.58 36.34
N GLU A 767 -14.81 34.58 36.46
CA GLU A 767 -15.23 33.18 36.63
C GLU A 767 -15.27 32.89 38.14
N GLY A 768 -16.41 33.22 38.75
CA GLY A 768 -16.70 33.10 40.18
C GLY A 768 -17.21 31.72 40.60
#